data_AF-A0A3Q7G5B6-F1
#
_entry.id   AF-A0A3Q7G5B6-F1
#
_cell.length_a   1.000
_cell.length_b   1.000
_cell.length_c   1.000
_cell.angle_alpha   90.00
_cell.angle_beta   90.00
_cell.angle_gamma   90.00
#
_symmetry.space_group_name_H-M   'P 1'
#
loop_
_entity.id
_entity.type
_entity.pdbx_description
1 polymer ?
#
loop_
_entity_poly.entity_id
_entity_poly.type
_entity_poly.pdbx_seq_one_letter_code
_entity_poly.pdbx_strand_id
1 'polypeptide(L)'
;MKKLQNELQEVVGLERMVEESDMENLNYLNMVGLRLHPAVPLFFHEAMEDCVVDDLHIQKETRIIINCYAIHMDPNVWPDPEKFFPERFIFVDANFNFYHLALGEEAVLECSWELPLSALWWHNWCIALSGSFENGIDPCDLDIDEKFGMYILDLLTETGMLGGKPADTPIVANHGLQVIEGAKATDREQYQKIVGKLIYLTHTRPDIAYAVGIVSRFMHLPQIHHMTAVMRILRYLKGTSNTGIYFGKNDSLDIIAYTDADWVGDRDERKSTSGYFTLVGGNLVTWRSKKQKVVALSSAEAEFRGILLSIHKRKKFPPGPKGLPILGHLHLLGKNPHQDLQKLANKHGPIMYMRLGLVPTFVASSADAAEKVLKTYDHVFASRPHHEASQYLSYGQKNLIFAKYGVYWRNMRKLCTVHLLSNNKINSFQSMRKQQVQLLIESLKKEAHDRVAVDLSAKITSLNANLTCLMVFGKKYMDEDLDKRGFKSIVQDVVHLAATPNLGDFFPFLGAIDLQGLTRKLKDLSEVFDEFLEKIIDEHVHSHEHKQTKDFVDTMMGIMQSGVAEFQLDRRHIKAILFDMLIAAMDTTASSTEWILTELLRHPQVMKKLQKELQEVVGLERTVEESDLENLKYLDMVVKEGLRLHPVVPLFYHESMEDCVVDGFHIKKGSRVMVNCYAAQRDPNVWPEPEMFLPERFVGSCIDFRGRDFQLVPFGSGRRSCPGMQLAVIVVRLVVAQLVHCFEWELPNGMQPCDLDIDEKFGMVTCREKPLMAIPTYNLNKS
;
A
#
# COMPACT_ATOMS: atom_id res chain seq x y z
N MET A 1 -22.71 -52.89 3.86
CA MET A 1 -21.82 -52.71 5.03
C MET A 1 -20.57 -53.62 5.04
N LYS A 2 -20.58 -54.88 4.61
CA LYS A 2 -19.33 -55.69 4.46
C LYS A 2 -18.65 -55.63 3.07
N LYS A 3 -19.24 -54.94 2.09
CA LYS A 3 -18.63 -54.63 0.78
C LYS A 3 -18.15 -53.17 0.66
N LEU A 4 -18.46 -52.35 1.67
CA LEU A 4 -17.94 -50.98 1.85
C LEU A 4 -16.75 -50.95 2.84
N GLN A 5 -16.34 -52.11 3.35
CA GLN A 5 -15.27 -52.28 4.35
C GLN A 5 -13.95 -52.75 3.75
N ASN A 6 -13.91 -53.13 2.47
CA ASN A 6 -12.69 -53.64 1.83
C ASN A 6 -12.03 -52.67 0.83
N GLU A 7 -12.63 -51.51 0.56
CA GLU A 7 -12.03 -50.49 -0.32
C GLU A 7 -11.64 -49.21 0.44
N LEU A 8 -11.49 -49.30 1.76
CA LEU A 8 -11.14 -48.18 2.64
C LEU A 8 -9.93 -48.44 3.54
N GLN A 9 -8.99 -49.31 3.17
CA GLN A 9 -7.72 -49.47 3.89
C GLN A 9 -6.50 -49.83 3.02
N GLU A 10 -6.32 -49.15 1.89
CA GLU A 10 -4.95 -48.77 1.48
C GLU A 10 -4.87 -47.24 1.40
N VAL A 11 -4.81 -46.70 2.62
CA VAL A 11 -4.40 -45.35 2.96
C VAL A 11 -2.89 -45.24 2.73
N VAL A 12 -2.45 -44.02 2.40
CA VAL A 12 -1.09 -43.47 2.50
C VAL A 12 -0.27 -43.46 1.21
N GLY A 13 -0.39 -42.36 0.46
CA GLY A 13 0.52 -42.04 -0.65
C GLY A 13 0.37 -40.65 -1.28
N LEU A 14 0.19 -39.59 -0.47
CA LEU A 14 0.43 -38.16 -0.78
C LEU A 14 -0.32 -37.44 -1.93
N GLU A 15 -1.26 -36.58 -1.50
CA GLU A 15 -1.35 -35.12 -1.73
C GLU A 15 -1.46 -34.48 -3.14
N ARG A 16 -2.41 -33.51 -3.20
CA ARG A 16 -2.60 -32.36 -4.11
C ARG A 16 -3.43 -32.58 -5.38
N MET A 17 -4.38 -31.72 -5.76
CA MET A 17 -5.09 -30.58 -5.13
C MET A 17 -6.12 -30.11 -6.19
N VAL A 18 -7.36 -29.86 -5.75
CA VAL A 18 -8.32 -28.89 -6.31
C VAL A 18 -8.98 -29.19 -7.67
N GLU A 19 -10.18 -29.79 -7.61
CA GLU A 19 -11.29 -29.52 -8.54
C GLU A 19 -12.42 -28.90 -7.70
N GLU A 20 -12.63 -27.58 -7.78
CA GLU A 20 -13.91 -26.93 -7.40
C GLU A 20 -14.06 -25.48 -7.91
N SER A 21 -13.36 -25.09 -8.99
CA SER A 21 -13.48 -23.74 -9.63
C SER A 21 -14.15 -23.72 -11.01
N ASP A 22 -14.51 -24.88 -11.58
CA ASP A 22 -14.62 -24.98 -13.04
C ASP A 22 -16.01 -24.74 -13.63
N MET A 23 -17.02 -24.41 -12.81
CA MET A 23 -18.40 -24.24 -13.30
C MET A 23 -18.92 -22.79 -13.31
N GLU A 24 -18.30 -21.83 -12.61
CA GLU A 24 -18.75 -20.42 -12.66
C GLU A 24 -18.13 -19.61 -13.82
N ASN A 25 -16.96 -20.01 -14.34
CA ASN A 25 -16.27 -19.30 -15.43
C ASN A 25 -16.95 -19.44 -16.81
N LEU A 26 -17.69 -20.53 -17.04
CA LEU A 26 -18.40 -20.78 -18.30
C LEU A 26 -19.66 -19.93 -18.47
N ASN A 27 -20.31 -19.53 -17.37
CA ASN A 27 -21.51 -18.67 -17.42
C ASN A 27 -21.17 -17.19 -17.62
N TYR A 28 -19.98 -16.75 -17.19
CA TYR A 28 -19.56 -15.35 -17.33
C TYR A 28 -19.12 -15.01 -18.77
N LEU A 29 -18.45 -15.94 -19.47
CA LEU A 29 -18.06 -15.78 -20.89
C LEU A 29 -19.26 -15.65 -21.84
N ASN A 30 -20.36 -16.36 -21.55
CA ASN A 30 -21.61 -16.22 -22.31
C ASN A 30 -22.30 -14.86 -22.08
N MET A 31 -22.05 -14.18 -20.95
CA MET A 31 -22.65 -12.88 -20.62
C MET A 31 -21.98 -11.70 -21.34
N VAL A 32 -20.76 -11.88 -21.87
CA VAL A 32 -20.00 -10.86 -22.64
C VAL A 32 -20.08 -11.09 -24.16
N GLY A 33 -20.91 -12.04 -24.61
CA GLY A 33 -21.21 -12.24 -26.03
C GLY A 33 -20.15 -13.00 -26.84
N LEU A 34 -19.28 -13.78 -26.19
CA LEU A 34 -18.35 -14.70 -26.86
C LEU A 34 -18.78 -16.14 -26.60
N ARG A 35 -19.33 -16.82 -27.62
CA ARG A 35 -19.56 -18.27 -27.59
C ARG A 35 -18.34 -18.98 -28.15
N LEU A 36 -17.69 -19.83 -27.36
CA LEU A 36 -16.73 -20.82 -27.87
C LEU A 36 -17.48 -22.09 -28.32
N HIS A 37 -17.19 -22.56 -29.53
CA HIS A 37 -17.78 -23.76 -30.12
C HIS A 37 -17.04 -25.04 -29.63
N PRO A 38 -17.73 -26.17 -29.39
CA PRO A 38 -17.19 -27.37 -28.72
C PRO A 38 -16.04 -28.15 -29.43
N ALA A 39 -15.49 -27.66 -30.54
CA ALA A 39 -14.39 -28.31 -31.28
C ALA A 39 -13.00 -27.65 -31.08
N VAL A 40 -12.95 -26.52 -30.37
CA VAL A 40 -11.73 -25.74 -30.05
C VAL A 40 -10.94 -26.19 -28.79
N PRO A 41 -11.32 -27.19 -27.94
CA PRO A 41 -10.69 -27.28 -26.61
C PRO A 41 -9.19 -27.65 -26.60
N LEU A 42 -8.71 -28.57 -27.43
CA LEU A 42 -7.45 -29.27 -27.09
C LEU A 42 -6.15 -28.46 -27.24
N PHE A 43 -6.09 -27.46 -28.14
CA PHE A 43 -4.88 -26.63 -28.31
C PHE A 43 -4.96 -25.25 -27.62
N PHE A 44 -6.18 -24.79 -27.31
CA PHE A 44 -6.41 -23.50 -26.66
C PHE A 44 -6.48 -23.59 -25.13
N HIS A 45 -6.82 -24.75 -24.55
CA HIS A 45 -6.89 -24.94 -23.09
C HIS A 45 -5.50 -24.79 -22.43
N GLU A 46 -4.48 -25.46 -22.97
CA GLU A 46 -3.12 -25.42 -22.41
C GLU A 46 -2.47 -24.03 -22.51
N ALA A 47 -2.82 -23.23 -23.52
CA ALA A 47 -2.29 -21.87 -23.68
C ALA A 47 -2.99 -20.83 -22.79
N MET A 48 -4.23 -21.08 -22.35
CA MET A 48 -4.99 -20.17 -21.49
C MET A 48 -4.86 -20.46 -19.99
N GLU A 49 -4.54 -21.68 -19.57
CA GLU A 49 -4.33 -22.02 -18.15
C GLU A 49 -3.19 -21.19 -17.51
N ASP A 50 -2.19 -20.77 -18.29
CA ASP A 50 -1.09 -19.92 -17.83
C ASP A 50 -1.35 -18.40 -17.95
N CYS A 51 -2.49 -17.97 -18.50
CA CYS A 51 -2.82 -16.57 -18.74
C CYS A 51 -4.21 -16.23 -18.20
N VAL A 52 -4.29 -15.85 -16.93
CA VAL A 52 -5.51 -15.25 -16.33
C VAL A 52 -5.81 -13.90 -17.03
N VAL A 53 -6.77 -13.90 -17.96
CA VAL A 53 -7.21 -12.72 -18.69
C VAL A 53 -8.47 -12.13 -18.05
N ASP A 54 -8.29 -11.45 -16.91
CA ASP A 54 -9.34 -10.59 -16.36
C ASP A 54 -9.36 -9.22 -17.08
N ASP A 55 -10.56 -8.81 -17.50
CA ASP A 55 -10.99 -7.48 -17.96
C ASP A 55 -10.17 -6.82 -19.09
N LEU A 56 -10.28 -7.35 -20.31
CA LEU A 56 -9.93 -6.62 -21.54
C LEU A 56 -11.13 -5.77 -22.00
N HIS A 57 -11.04 -4.44 -21.90
CA HIS A 57 -12.02 -3.52 -22.46
C HIS A 57 -11.45 -2.82 -23.70
N ILE A 58 -11.78 -3.34 -24.88
CA ILE A 58 -11.47 -2.74 -26.18
C ILE A 58 -12.61 -1.74 -26.49
N GLN A 59 -12.30 -0.46 -26.76
CA GLN A 59 -13.32 0.52 -27.15
C GLN A 59 -14.08 0.01 -28.39
N LYS A 60 -15.36 0.36 -28.51
CA LYS A 60 -16.24 -0.16 -29.59
C LYS A 60 -15.68 0.07 -31.01
N GLU A 61 -14.77 1.02 -31.19
CA GLU A 61 -14.23 1.46 -32.49
C GLU A 61 -12.73 1.13 -32.70
N THR A 62 -12.09 0.42 -31.75
CA THR A 62 -10.68 0.04 -31.91
C THR A 62 -10.55 -1.17 -32.84
N ARG A 63 -9.75 -1.04 -33.91
CA ARG A 63 -9.39 -2.14 -34.82
C ARG A 63 -7.98 -2.62 -34.52
N ILE A 64 -7.81 -3.92 -34.30
CA ILE A 64 -6.50 -4.53 -34.09
C ILE A 64 -6.20 -5.40 -35.32
N ILE A 65 -5.12 -5.07 -36.03
CA ILE A 65 -4.66 -5.81 -37.21
C ILE A 65 -3.49 -6.68 -36.79
N ILE A 66 -3.63 -7.98 -37.01
CA ILE A 66 -2.65 -9.00 -36.63
C ILE A 66 -2.07 -9.58 -37.92
N ASN A 67 -0.74 -9.58 -38.02
CA ASN A 67 -0.05 -10.27 -39.08
C ASN A 67 0.09 -11.75 -38.69
N CYS A 68 -0.56 -12.67 -39.41
CA CYS A 68 -0.54 -14.09 -39.07
C CYS A 68 0.20 -14.89 -40.13
N TYR A 69 1.52 -14.94 -40.02
CA TYR A 69 2.35 -15.74 -40.91
C TYR A 69 2.35 -17.25 -40.62
N ALA A 70 1.67 -17.71 -39.57
CA ALA A 70 1.77 -19.10 -39.12
C ALA A 70 0.48 -19.67 -38.52
N ILE A 71 -0.67 -19.28 -39.04
CA ILE A 71 -1.82 -20.20 -39.00
C ILE A 71 -1.73 -20.95 -40.32
N HIS A 72 -1.10 -22.12 -40.34
CA HIS A 72 -1.35 -23.07 -41.42
C HIS A 72 -2.84 -23.44 -41.32
N MET A 73 -3.70 -22.68 -42.03
CA MET A 73 -5.10 -23.02 -42.13
C MET A 73 -5.19 -24.24 -43.06
N ASP A 74 -5.22 -25.43 -42.47
CA ASP A 74 -5.64 -26.62 -43.22
C ASP A 74 -7.09 -26.37 -43.67
N PRO A 75 -7.37 -26.27 -44.98
CA PRO A 75 -8.72 -26.00 -45.50
C PRO A 75 -9.74 -27.07 -45.09
N ASN A 76 -9.29 -28.27 -44.72
CA ASN A 76 -10.15 -29.34 -44.25
C ASN A 76 -10.55 -29.19 -42.77
N VAL A 77 -9.88 -28.31 -42.02
CA VAL A 77 -10.08 -28.12 -40.58
C VAL A 77 -10.87 -26.83 -40.28
N TRP A 78 -10.80 -25.81 -41.14
CA TRP A 78 -11.43 -24.49 -40.90
C TRP A 78 -12.28 -24.02 -42.10
N PRO A 79 -13.47 -24.60 -42.34
CA PRO A 79 -14.26 -24.33 -43.54
C PRO A 79 -14.98 -22.97 -43.56
N ASP A 80 -14.97 -22.19 -42.47
CA ASP A 80 -15.70 -20.91 -42.37
C ASP A 80 -15.07 -19.97 -41.32
N PRO A 81 -13.97 -19.26 -41.62
CA PRO A 81 -13.20 -18.44 -40.67
C PRO A 81 -13.99 -17.29 -40.03
N GLU A 82 -15.01 -16.76 -40.73
CA GLU A 82 -15.83 -15.63 -40.26
C GLU A 82 -16.69 -15.96 -39.03
N LYS A 83 -16.93 -17.24 -38.74
CA LYS A 83 -17.66 -17.67 -37.53
C LYS A 83 -16.80 -17.69 -36.26
N PHE A 84 -15.48 -17.69 -36.38
CA PHE A 84 -14.57 -17.98 -35.26
C PHE A 84 -13.95 -16.73 -34.61
N PHE A 85 -13.98 -15.57 -35.30
CA PHE A 85 -13.32 -14.36 -34.83
C PHE A 85 -14.30 -13.17 -34.82
N PRO A 86 -14.35 -12.36 -33.74
CA PRO A 86 -15.22 -11.19 -33.70
C PRO A 86 -14.71 -10.09 -34.65
N GLU A 87 -15.62 -9.26 -35.18
CA GLU A 87 -15.40 -8.17 -36.17
C GLU A 87 -14.27 -7.15 -35.86
N ARG A 88 -13.64 -7.23 -34.68
CA ARG A 88 -12.61 -6.30 -34.19
C ARG A 88 -11.17 -6.72 -34.48
N PHE A 89 -10.96 -7.98 -34.88
CA PHE A 89 -9.65 -8.51 -35.23
C PHE A 89 -9.61 -8.82 -36.72
N ILE A 90 -8.65 -8.24 -37.44
CA ILE A 90 -8.45 -8.48 -38.86
C ILE A 90 -7.11 -9.20 -39.04
N PHE A 91 -7.15 -10.39 -39.64
CA PHE A 91 -5.98 -11.19 -39.97
C PHE A 91 -5.60 -10.98 -41.44
N VAL A 92 -4.32 -10.81 -41.72
CA VAL A 92 -3.79 -10.60 -43.09
C VAL A 92 -2.80 -11.71 -43.43
N ASP A 93 -2.98 -12.36 -44.59
CA ASP A 93 -2.10 -13.40 -45.15
C ASP A 93 -1.15 -12.82 -46.23
N ALA A 94 -0.07 -13.54 -46.54
CA ALA A 94 1.13 -13.20 -47.30
C ALA A 94 0.94 -12.58 -48.70
N ASN A 95 -0.28 -12.59 -49.25
CA ASN A 95 -0.58 -12.10 -50.59
C ASN A 95 -1.38 -10.78 -50.63
N PHE A 96 -1.57 -10.08 -49.50
CA PHE A 96 -2.32 -8.81 -49.45
C PHE A 96 -3.74 -8.88 -50.05
N ASN A 97 -4.36 -10.07 -50.10
CA ASN A 97 -5.76 -10.19 -50.48
C ASN A 97 -6.64 -9.77 -49.29
N PHE A 98 -7.20 -8.56 -49.38
CA PHE A 98 -8.36 -8.18 -48.59
C PHE A 98 -9.52 -9.08 -49.03
N TYR A 99 -9.97 -9.99 -48.18
CA TYR A 99 -11.24 -10.68 -48.42
C TYR A 99 -12.38 -9.67 -48.20
N HIS A 100 -12.71 -8.93 -49.26
CA HIS A 100 -14.06 -8.46 -49.52
C HIS A 100 -14.45 -8.97 -50.92
N LEU A 101 -15.41 -9.89 -50.95
CA LEU A 101 -16.02 -10.45 -52.15
C LEU A 101 -16.50 -9.34 -53.12
N ALA A 102 -15.91 -9.30 -54.31
CA ALA A 102 -16.57 -8.81 -55.52
C ALA A 102 -15.98 -9.50 -56.78
N LEU A 103 -16.65 -10.59 -57.18
CA LEU A 103 -16.77 -11.17 -58.53
C LEU A 103 -15.49 -11.38 -59.40
N GLY A 104 -15.21 -12.65 -59.72
CA GLY A 104 -14.81 -13.04 -61.09
C GLY A 104 -13.41 -13.63 -61.29
N GLU A 105 -13.40 -14.95 -61.55
CA GLU A 105 -12.45 -15.75 -62.35
C GLU A 105 -11.03 -16.10 -61.86
N GLU A 106 -10.66 -17.34 -62.19
CA GLU A 106 -9.55 -18.16 -61.72
C GLU A 106 -8.16 -17.73 -62.23
N ALA A 107 -7.15 -17.84 -61.36
CA ALA A 107 -5.80 -18.22 -61.76
C ALA A 107 -5.04 -18.84 -60.56
N VAL A 108 -4.83 -20.15 -60.61
CA VAL A 108 -3.96 -20.90 -59.70
C VAL A 108 -2.52 -20.77 -60.18
N LEU A 109 -1.62 -20.26 -59.34
CA LEU A 109 -0.18 -20.35 -59.52
C LEU A 109 0.42 -21.02 -58.26
N GLU A 110 0.78 -22.29 -58.39
CA GLU A 110 1.57 -23.03 -57.41
C GLU A 110 2.99 -22.44 -57.33
N CYS A 111 3.39 -22.01 -56.13
CA CYS A 111 4.80 -21.81 -55.80
C CYS A 111 5.13 -22.54 -54.49
N SER A 112 5.99 -23.55 -54.63
CA SER A 112 6.61 -24.37 -53.59
C SER A 112 7.52 -23.55 -52.65
N TRP A 113 7.35 -23.69 -51.33
CA TRP A 113 8.14 -22.99 -50.31
C TRP A 113 8.93 -23.95 -49.40
N GLU A 114 10.25 -23.82 -49.40
CA GLU A 114 11.13 -24.13 -48.26
C GLU A 114 12.06 -22.93 -48.01
N LEU A 115 11.57 -21.85 -47.37
CA LEU A 115 12.40 -20.75 -46.84
C LEU A 115 11.73 -20.08 -45.63
N PRO A 116 12.47 -19.68 -44.57
CA PRO A 116 11.92 -18.96 -43.42
C PRO A 116 11.72 -17.48 -43.76
N LEU A 117 10.47 -17.09 -44.04
CA LEU A 117 10.03 -15.78 -44.53
C LEU A 117 9.79 -14.70 -43.45
N SER A 118 9.82 -15.01 -42.14
CA SER A 118 9.48 -14.05 -41.07
C SER A 118 10.44 -12.86 -40.95
N ALA A 119 11.73 -13.03 -41.31
CA ALA A 119 12.70 -11.92 -41.31
C ALA A 119 12.57 -10.96 -42.51
N LEU A 120 11.86 -11.36 -43.57
CA LEU A 120 11.59 -10.53 -44.75
C LEU A 120 10.46 -9.51 -44.53
N TRP A 121 9.70 -9.62 -43.44
CA TRP A 121 8.58 -8.72 -43.17
C TRP A 121 8.86 -7.55 -42.24
N TRP A 122 9.70 -7.68 -41.20
CA TRP A 122 10.25 -6.49 -40.51
C TRP A 122 10.99 -5.55 -41.49
N HIS A 123 11.57 -6.13 -42.53
CA HIS A 123 12.17 -5.42 -43.66
C HIS A 123 11.14 -4.58 -44.45
N ASN A 124 9.99 -5.16 -44.83
CA ASN A 124 8.88 -4.44 -45.45
C ASN A 124 8.14 -3.51 -44.45
N TRP A 125 8.22 -3.75 -43.14
CA TRP A 125 7.63 -2.94 -42.06
C TRP A 125 8.36 -1.61 -41.84
N CYS A 126 9.71 -1.62 -41.87
CA CYS A 126 10.51 -0.39 -41.91
C CYS A 126 10.25 0.41 -43.20
N ILE A 127 10.00 -0.27 -44.32
CA ILE A 127 9.67 0.36 -45.62
C ILE A 127 8.24 0.93 -45.61
N ALA A 128 7.26 0.23 -45.05
CA ALA A 128 5.87 0.69 -44.93
C ALA A 128 5.74 1.86 -43.94
N LEU A 129 6.48 1.82 -42.83
CA LEU A 129 6.64 2.99 -41.95
C LEU A 129 7.25 4.14 -42.75
N SER A 130 8.34 3.91 -43.52
CA SER A 130 8.99 4.94 -44.36
C SER A 130 8.06 5.57 -45.41
N GLY A 131 7.02 4.86 -45.87
CA GLY A 131 6.00 5.40 -46.78
C GLY A 131 4.99 6.36 -46.14
N SER A 132 4.92 6.41 -44.80
CA SER A 132 4.15 7.42 -44.05
C SER A 132 4.96 8.69 -43.75
N PHE A 133 6.22 8.76 -44.24
CA PHE A 133 7.08 9.93 -44.18
C PHE A 133 7.12 10.55 -45.57
N GLU A 134 6.37 11.62 -45.80
CA GLU A 134 6.43 12.32 -47.09
C GLU A 134 7.79 13.03 -47.26
N ASN A 135 8.41 12.85 -48.42
CA ASN A 135 9.48 13.72 -48.90
C ASN A 135 8.87 15.07 -49.30
N GLY A 136 8.71 15.98 -48.34
CA GLY A 136 8.18 17.31 -48.61
C GLY A 136 7.79 18.04 -47.34
N ILE A 137 8.77 18.49 -46.56
CA ILE A 137 8.51 19.32 -45.38
C ILE A 137 8.44 20.79 -45.82
N ASP A 138 7.30 21.43 -45.58
CA ASP A 138 7.12 22.88 -45.70
C ASP A 138 7.86 23.56 -44.51
N PRO A 139 8.67 24.62 -44.70
CA PRO A 139 9.69 25.05 -43.74
C PRO A 139 9.20 25.68 -42.43
N CYS A 140 7.90 25.67 -42.11
CA CYS A 140 7.35 26.51 -41.04
C CYS A 140 6.99 25.81 -39.72
N ASP A 141 7.13 24.48 -39.60
CA ASP A 141 6.82 23.73 -38.35
C ASP A 141 8.05 22.98 -37.75
N LEU A 142 9.26 23.50 -37.99
CA LEU A 142 10.55 22.87 -37.63
C LEU A 142 11.14 23.42 -36.31
N ASP A 143 10.96 22.72 -35.19
CA ASP A 143 11.81 22.96 -33.98
C ASP A 143 12.17 21.69 -33.18
N ILE A 144 11.53 20.54 -33.48
CA ILE A 144 11.81 19.25 -32.85
C ILE A 144 12.69 18.37 -33.77
N ASP A 145 12.34 18.25 -35.05
CA ASP A 145 13.10 17.43 -36.01
C ASP A 145 14.52 17.97 -36.27
N GLU A 146 14.71 19.29 -36.23
CA GLU A 146 16.01 19.91 -36.41
C GLU A 146 16.99 19.52 -35.28
N LYS A 147 16.49 19.38 -34.04
CA LYS A 147 17.29 18.97 -32.87
C LYS A 147 17.64 17.48 -32.90
N PHE A 148 16.74 16.61 -33.35
CA PHE A 148 17.02 15.17 -33.46
C PHE A 148 17.90 14.84 -34.68
N GLY A 149 17.73 15.56 -35.79
CA GLY A 149 18.65 15.52 -36.91
C GLY A 149 20.08 15.90 -36.49
N MET A 150 20.22 16.97 -35.70
CA MET A 150 21.51 17.38 -35.14
C MET A 150 22.10 16.32 -34.20
N TYR A 151 21.27 15.69 -33.36
CA TYR A 151 21.70 14.59 -32.49
C TYR A 151 22.24 13.39 -33.28
N ILE A 152 21.60 13.04 -34.40
CA ILE A 152 22.07 11.97 -35.29
C ILE A 152 23.42 12.37 -35.92
N LEU A 153 23.58 13.62 -36.38
CA LEU A 153 24.82 14.11 -36.95
C LEU A 153 25.98 14.09 -35.93
N ASP A 154 25.74 14.51 -34.68
CA ASP A 154 26.72 14.44 -33.60
C ASP A 154 27.14 12.99 -33.32
N LEU A 155 26.17 12.08 -33.25
CA LEU A 155 26.42 10.64 -33.07
C LEU A 155 27.25 10.05 -34.21
N LEU A 156 26.96 10.44 -35.46
CA LEU A 156 27.73 10.01 -36.64
C LEU A 156 29.14 10.60 -36.65
N THR A 157 29.32 11.82 -36.15
CA THR A 157 30.62 12.48 -36.05
C THR A 157 31.51 11.77 -35.04
N GLU A 158 30.98 11.54 -33.84
CA GLU A 158 31.70 10.90 -32.74
C GLU A 158 32.11 9.45 -33.08
N THR A 159 31.29 8.75 -33.86
CA THR A 159 31.55 7.37 -34.26
C THR A 159 32.39 7.26 -35.54
N GLY A 160 32.78 8.39 -36.16
CA GLY A 160 33.52 8.42 -37.43
C GLY A 160 32.71 7.95 -38.64
N MET A 161 31.38 7.88 -38.53
CA MET A 161 30.47 7.34 -39.53
C MET A 161 29.94 8.39 -40.52
N LEU A 162 30.25 9.67 -40.32
CA LEU A 162 29.91 10.76 -41.26
C LEU A 162 30.37 10.46 -42.71
N GLY A 163 31.54 9.85 -42.91
CA GLY A 163 32.08 9.49 -44.22
C GLY A 163 31.59 8.12 -44.78
N GLY A 164 30.87 7.32 -43.98
CA GLY A 164 30.50 5.95 -44.34
C GLY A 164 29.39 5.87 -45.40
N LYS A 165 29.35 4.79 -46.21
CA LYS A 165 28.23 4.56 -47.13
C LYS A 165 26.94 4.29 -46.34
N PRO A 166 25.78 4.85 -46.72
CA PRO A 166 24.52 4.55 -46.04
C PRO A 166 24.17 3.05 -46.16
N ALA A 167 23.24 2.60 -45.33
CA ALA A 167 22.65 1.26 -45.40
C ALA A 167 21.13 1.40 -45.49
N ASP A 168 20.48 0.53 -46.26
CA ASP A 168 19.04 0.67 -46.52
C ASP A 168 18.17 0.10 -45.38
N THR A 169 18.77 -0.68 -44.47
CA THR A 169 18.06 -1.28 -43.34
C THR A 169 18.87 -1.18 -42.04
N PRO A 170 18.20 -1.02 -40.87
CA PRO A 170 18.89 -0.90 -39.59
C PRO A 170 19.55 -2.22 -39.16
N ILE A 171 19.03 -3.37 -39.62
CA ILE A 171 19.59 -4.70 -39.36
C ILE A 171 19.41 -5.61 -40.58
N VAL A 172 20.27 -6.62 -40.73
CA VAL A 172 20.18 -7.62 -41.80
C VAL A 172 19.09 -8.64 -41.46
N ALA A 173 18.31 -9.09 -42.45
CA ALA A 173 17.38 -10.20 -42.26
C ALA A 173 18.14 -11.46 -41.79
N ASN A 174 17.56 -12.24 -40.87
CA ASN A 174 18.20 -13.44 -40.29
C ASN A 174 19.58 -13.16 -39.68
N HIS A 175 19.76 -12.00 -39.03
CA HIS A 175 21.04 -11.54 -38.48
C HIS A 175 21.81 -12.56 -37.62
N GLY A 176 21.12 -13.51 -36.98
CA GLY A 176 21.74 -14.62 -36.24
C GLY A 176 22.71 -14.17 -35.14
N LEU A 177 22.47 -12.99 -34.56
CA LEU A 177 23.33 -12.44 -33.52
C LEU A 177 23.16 -13.25 -32.24
N GLN A 178 24.28 -13.73 -31.71
CA GLN A 178 24.38 -14.58 -30.53
C GLN A 178 25.78 -14.41 -29.93
N VAL A 179 25.95 -14.81 -28.68
CA VAL A 179 27.28 -14.90 -28.07
C VAL A 179 28.01 -16.12 -28.64
N ILE A 180 29.15 -15.90 -29.30
CA ILE A 180 29.98 -16.98 -29.86
C ILE A 180 31.17 -17.22 -28.93
N GLU A 181 31.31 -18.45 -28.42
CA GLU A 181 32.43 -18.82 -27.57
C GLU A 181 33.77 -18.69 -28.33
N GLY A 182 34.76 -18.04 -27.71
CA GLY A 182 36.06 -17.78 -28.34
C GLY A 182 36.09 -16.64 -29.38
N ALA A 183 34.96 -15.99 -29.69
CA ALA A 183 34.94 -14.84 -30.60
C ALA A 183 35.56 -13.60 -29.95
N LYS A 184 36.17 -12.76 -30.78
CA LYS A 184 36.91 -11.57 -30.33
C LYS A 184 35.94 -10.54 -29.72
N ALA A 185 36.23 -10.16 -28.47
CA ALA A 185 35.51 -9.11 -27.76
C ALA A 185 35.74 -7.73 -28.41
N THR A 186 34.79 -6.83 -28.24
CA THR A 186 34.92 -5.41 -28.61
C THR A 186 35.02 -4.54 -27.35
N ASP A 187 35.30 -3.25 -27.52
CA ASP A 187 35.32 -2.30 -26.41
C ASP A 187 33.92 -2.18 -25.79
N ARG A 188 33.82 -2.60 -24.53
CA ARG A 188 32.56 -2.62 -23.79
C ARG A 188 32.03 -1.22 -23.49
N GLU A 189 32.89 -0.30 -23.09
CA GLU A 189 32.48 1.06 -22.73
C GLU A 189 31.98 1.81 -23.97
N GLN A 190 32.72 1.69 -25.08
CA GLN A 190 32.32 2.28 -26.34
C GLN A 190 30.99 1.69 -26.85
N TYR A 191 30.84 0.37 -26.78
CA TYR A 191 29.60 -0.30 -27.20
C TYR A 191 28.39 0.16 -26.37
N GLN A 192 28.52 0.16 -25.04
CA GLN A 192 27.45 0.60 -24.14
C GLN A 192 27.08 2.07 -24.36
N LYS A 193 28.07 2.93 -24.59
CA LYS A 193 27.85 4.36 -24.89
C LYS A 193 27.05 4.56 -26.17
N ILE A 194 27.44 3.89 -27.27
CA ILE A 194 26.74 4.03 -28.56
C ILE A 194 25.34 3.43 -28.48
N VAL A 195 25.19 2.23 -27.91
CA VAL A 195 23.88 1.58 -27.76
C VAL A 195 22.95 2.39 -26.85
N GLY A 196 23.46 2.99 -25.77
CA GLY A 196 22.68 3.88 -24.91
C GLY A 196 22.13 5.10 -25.66
N LYS A 197 22.94 5.71 -26.53
CA LYS A 197 22.49 6.81 -27.41
C LYS A 197 21.46 6.35 -28.44
N LEU A 198 21.62 5.14 -28.99
CA LEU A 198 20.63 4.56 -29.90
C LEU A 198 19.30 4.23 -29.19
N ILE A 199 19.34 3.74 -27.95
CA ILE A 199 18.14 3.52 -27.12
C ILE A 199 17.39 4.83 -26.92
N TYR A 200 18.10 5.93 -26.65
CA TYR A 200 17.47 7.26 -26.55
C TYR A 200 16.73 7.63 -27.84
N LEU A 201 17.36 7.44 -29.01
CA LEU A 201 16.74 7.71 -30.32
C LEU A 201 15.48 6.89 -30.61
N THR A 202 15.30 5.69 -30.02
CA THR A 202 14.09 4.88 -30.25
C THR A 202 12.77 5.55 -29.82
N HIS A 203 12.84 6.62 -29.00
CA HIS A 203 11.69 7.41 -28.57
C HIS A 203 11.14 8.33 -29.66
N THR A 204 11.91 8.58 -30.73
CA THR A 204 11.49 9.37 -31.90
C THR A 204 11.72 8.64 -33.21
N ARG A 205 12.46 7.51 -33.18
CA ARG A 205 12.77 6.65 -34.32
C ARG A 205 12.22 5.23 -34.09
N PRO A 206 10.90 5.01 -34.28
CA PRO A 206 10.28 3.69 -34.13
C PRO A 206 10.91 2.63 -35.05
N ASP A 207 11.35 3.06 -36.22
CA ASP A 207 11.94 2.25 -37.29
C ASP A 207 13.25 1.55 -36.89
N ILE A 208 14.00 2.06 -35.91
CA ILE A 208 15.22 1.40 -35.39
C ILE A 208 14.97 0.59 -34.10
N ALA A 209 13.78 0.65 -33.50
CA ALA A 209 13.52 0.15 -32.15
C ALA A 209 13.83 -1.36 -31.99
N TYR A 210 13.51 -2.16 -33.00
CA TYR A 210 13.81 -3.60 -33.03
C TYR A 210 15.31 -3.88 -33.10
N ALA A 211 16.00 -3.27 -34.06
CA ALA A 211 17.44 -3.46 -34.26
C ALA A 211 18.23 -3.04 -32.99
N VAL A 212 17.85 -1.91 -32.39
CA VAL A 212 18.42 -1.43 -31.12
C VAL A 212 18.11 -2.41 -29.99
N GLY A 213 16.88 -2.92 -29.92
CA GLY A 213 16.48 -3.93 -28.94
C GLY A 213 17.29 -5.23 -29.03
N ILE A 214 17.74 -5.63 -30.22
CA ILE A 214 18.61 -6.79 -30.39
C ILE A 214 20.02 -6.50 -29.89
N VAL A 215 20.67 -5.44 -30.39
CA VAL A 215 22.06 -5.12 -30.00
C VAL A 215 22.17 -4.78 -28.51
N SER A 216 21.11 -4.27 -27.87
CA SER A 216 21.07 -4.00 -26.43
C SER A 216 21.24 -5.24 -25.55
N ARG A 217 20.96 -6.45 -26.05
CA ARG A 217 21.07 -7.71 -25.29
C ARG A 217 22.52 -8.02 -24.91
N PHE A 218 23.46 -7.58 -25.74
CA PHE A 218 24.89 -7.89 -25.63
C PHE A 218 25.69 -6.82 -24.89
N MET A 219 25.05 -5.90 -24.16
CA MET A 219 25.74 -4.84 -23.41
C MET A 219 26.71 -5.35 -22.33
N HIS A 220 26.51 -6.57 -21.84
CA HIS A 220 27.37 -7.18 -20.81
C HIS A 220 28.62 -7.83 -21.40
N LEU A 221 28.51 -8.43 -22.59
CA LEU A 221 29.58 -9.15 -23.27
C LEU A 221 29.55 -8.89 -24.81
N PRO A 222 29.92 -7.67 -25.26
CA PRO A 222 29.86 -7.34 -26.68
C PRO A 222 31.05 -7.93 -27.46
N GLN A 223 30.78 -8.35 -28.69
CA GLN A 223 31.75 -8.98 -29.59
C GLN A 223 31.82 -8.18 -30.90
N ILE A 224 32.85 -8.42 -31.72
CA ILE A 224 33.07 -7.62 -32.94
C ILE A 224 31.85 -7.63 -33.87
N HIS A 225 31.19 -8.78 -34.08
CA HIS A 225 29.99 -8.84 -34.92
C HIS A 225 28.79 -8.09 -34.33
N HIS A 226 28.69 -7.98 -32.99
CA HIS A 226 27.71 -7.11 -32.34
C HIS A 226 28.00 -5.64 -32.67
N MET A 227 29.27 -5.22 -32.61
CA MET A 227 29.66 -3.86 -32.99
C MET A 227 29.40 -3.59 -34.48
N THR A 228 29.64 -4.56 -35.36
CA THR A 228 29.30 -4.45 -36.79
C THR A 228 27.81 -4.20 -37.02
N ALA A 229 26.93 -4.84 -36.24
CA ALA A 229 25.49 -4.59 -36.29
C ALA A 229 25.15 -3.16 -35.81
N VAL A 230 25.77 -2.68 -34.74
CA VAL A 230 25.63 -1.28 -34.27
C VAL A 230 26.08 -0.29 -35.35
N MET A 231 27.21 -0.54 -36.00
CA MET A 231 27.70 0.31 -37.10
C MET A 231 26.74 0.31 -38.30
N ARG A 232 26.03 -0.79 -38.57
CA ARG A 232 24.97 -0.81 -39.59
C ARG A 232 23.80 0.09 -39.22
N ILE A 233 23.33 0.08 -37.97
CA ILE A 233 22.26 0.97 -37.50
C ILE A 233 22.67 2.44 -37.72
N LEU A 234 23.92 2.81 -37.43
CA LEU A 234 24.45 4.15 -37.69
C LEU A 234 24.46 4.49 -39.18
N ARG A 235 24.87 3.55 -40.06
CA ARG A 235 24.81 3.75 -41.52
C ARG A 235 23.38 3.96 -42.03
N TYR A 236 22.40 3.30 -41.41
CA TYR A 236 20.99 3.48 -41.72
C TYR A 236 20.49 4.86 -41.29
N LEU A 237 20.82 5.29 -40.06
CA LEU A 237 20.50 6.63 -39.57
C LEU A 237 21.11 7.74 -40.43
N LYS A 238 22.30 7.52 -41.00
CA LYS A 238 22.89 8.45 -41.97
C LYS A 238 22.02 8.62 -43.23
N GLY A 239 21.46 7.53 -43.75
CA GLY A 239 20.58 7.56 -44.92
C GLY A 239 19.19 8.13 -44.64
N THR A 240 18.81 8.23 -43.36
CA THR A 240 17.46 8.59 -42.89
C THR A 240 17.51 9.73 -41.87
N SER A 241 18.52 10.61 -41.95
CA SER A 241 18.72 11.70 -40.99
C SER A 241 17.60 12.74 -41.02
N ASN A 242 16.90 12.83 -42.15
CA ASN A 242 15.81 13.79 -42.39
C ASN A 242 14.43 13.16 -42.18
N THR A 243 14.37 11.94 -41.63
CA THR A 243 13.14 11.18 -41.40
C THR A 243 12.73 11.35 -39.93
N GLY A 244 11.51 11.83 -39.68
CA GLY A 244 10.96 12.15 -38.35
C GLY A 244 9.44 11.98 -38.29
N ILE A 245 8.87 11.83 -37.09
CA ILE A 245 7.45 11.48 -36.94
C ILE A 245 6.57 12.66 -37.37
N TYR A 246 5.71 12.43 -38.36
CA TYR A 246 4.74 13.42 -38.84
C TYR A 246 3.39 13.25 -38.15
N PHE A 247 2.83 14.37 -37.66
CA PHE A 247 1.46 14.45 -37.14
C PHE A 247 0.60 15.29 -38.08
N GLY A 248 -0.24 14.64 -38.86
CA GLY A 248 -1.21 15.28 -39.76
C GLY A 248 -2.52 15.60 -39.03
N LYS A 249 -3.18 16.69 -39.44
CA LYS A 249 -4.56 16.94 -39.03
C LYS A 249 -5.48 15.93 -39.74
N ASN A 250 -6.28 15.20 -38.95
CA ASN A 250 -7.25 14.25 -39.48
C ASN A 250 -8.60 14.44 -38.75
N ASP A 251 -9.71 14.23 -39.46
CA ASP A 251 -11.06 14.34 -38.92
C ASP A 251 -11.55 13.02 -38.31
N SER A 252 -10.82 11.91 -38.50
CA SER A 252 -11.08 10.62 -37.85
C SER A 252 -10.38 10.53 -36.48
N LEU A 253 -11.05 9.87 -35.53
CA LEU A 253 -10.49 9.49 -34.22
C LEU A 253 -10.26 7.97 -34.11
N ASP A 254 -10.24 7.26 -35.24
CA ASP A 254 -10.07 5.81 -35.26
C ASP A 254 -8.75 5.41 -34.60
N ILE A 255 -8.81 4.37 -33.77
CA ILE A 255 -7.63 3.79 -33.12
C ILE A 255 -7.32 2.47 -33.83
N ILE A 256 -6.18 2.44 -34.53
CA ILE A 256 -5.70 1.27 -35.26
C ILE A 256 -4.39 0.81 -34.63
N ALA A 257 -4.36 -0.42 -34.10
CA ALA A 257 -3.15 -1.01 -33.55
C ALA A 257 -2.66 -2.15 -34.44
N TYR A 258 -1.35 -2.16 -34.69
CA TYR A 258 -0.65 -3.23 -35.39
C TYR A 258 0.28 -3.93 -34.41
N THR A 259 0.38 -5.25 -34.53
CA THR A 259 1.28 -6.06 -33.73
C THR A 259 1.90 -7.17 -34.57
N ASP A 260 3.11 -7.57 -34.18
CA ASP A 260 3.90 -8.61 -34.84
C ASP A 260 4.85 -9.25 -33.82
N ALA A 261 5.27 -10.49 -34.03
CA ALA A 261 6.29 -11.14 -33.19
C ALA A 261 7.29 -11.98 -34.00
N ASP A 262 8.58 -11.88 -33.68
CA ASP A 262 9.53 -12.89 -34.13
C ASP A 262 9.35 -14.17 -33.30
N TRP A 263 9.16 -15.32 -33.95
CA TRP A 263 9.12 -16.60 -33.23
C TRP A 263 10.54 -17.12 -33.04
N VAL A 264 10.98 -17.26 -31.78
CA VAL A 264 12.32 -17.77 -31.43
C VAL A 264 13.44 -16.93 -32.07
N GLY A 265 13.28 -15.60 -32.12
CA GLY A 265 14.29 -14.71 -32.69
C GLY A 265 15.58 -14.64 -31.85
N ASP A 266 15.47 -14.83 -30.52
CA ASP A 266 16.62 -14.97 -29.63
C ASP A 266 17.15 -16.40 -29.66
N ARG A 267 18.32 -16.63 -30.24
CA ARG A 267 18.92 -17.98 -30.31
C ARG A 267 19.50 -18.46 -28.98
N ASP A 268 19.90 -17.54 -28.11
CA ASP A 268 20.52 -17.87 -26.82
C ASP A 268 19.45 -18.28 -25.79
N GLU A 269 18.36 -17.52 -25.69
CA GLU A 269 17.29 -17.79 -24.72
C GLU A 269 16.04 -18.46 -25.32
N ARG A 270 16.00 -18.68 -26.64
CA ARG A 270 14.83 -19.21 -27.38
C ARG A 270 13.56 -18.36 -27.25
N LYS A 271 13.69 -17.08 -26.88
CA LYS A 271 12.55 -16.18 -26.66
C LYS A 271 12.23 -15.36 -27.90
N SER A 272 10.94 -15.11 -28.07
CA SER A 272 10.38 -14.24 -29.11
C SER A 272 10.52 -12.76 -28.75
N THR A 273 10.40 -11.89 -29.75
CA THR A 273 10.40 -10.43 -29.65
C THR A 273 9.13 -9.91 -30.27
N SER A 274 8.30 -9.25 -29.47
CA SER A 274 7.05 -8.68 -29.96
C SER A 274 7.18 -7.17 -30.21
N GLY A 275 6.60 -6.73 -31.31
CA GLY A 275 6.42 -5.35 -31.69
C GLY A 275 4.94 -4.95 -31.65
N TYR A 276 4.68 -3.67 -31.36
CA TYR A 276 3.42 -3.04 -31.68
C TYR A 276 3.60 -1.57 -32.04
N PHE A 277 2.64 -1.03 -32.79
CA PHE A 277 2.40 0.41 -32.84
C PHE A 277 0.90 0.72 -32.92
N THR A 278 0.52 1.92 -32.52
CA THR A 278 -0.87 2.38 -32.50
C THR A 278 -0.98 3.74 -33.14
N LEU A 279 -1.90 3.82 -34.10
CA LEU A 279 -2.32 5.03 -34.78
C LEU A 279 -3.60 5.57 -34.14
N VAL A 280 -3.72 6.89 -34.00
CA VAL A 280 -4.95 7.59 -33.63
C VAL A 280 -5.25 8.62 -34.71
N GLY A 281 -6.37 8.46 -35.41
CA GLY A 281 -6.70 9.30 -36.56
C GLY A 281 -5.60 9.26 -37.64
N GLY A 282 -4.99 8.09 -37.83
CA GLY A 282 -3.85 7.90 -38.76
C GLY A 282 -2.48 8.35 -38.23
N ASN A 283 -2.41 9.05 -37.09
CA ASN A 283 -1.15 9.52 -36.52
C ASN A 283 -0.51 8.51 -35.58
N LEU A 284 0.81 8.28 -35.68
CA LEU A 284 1.53 7.36 -34.81
C LEU A 284 1.73 7.93 -33.39
N VAL A 285 1.07 7.33 -32.40
CA VAL A 285 1.07 7.83 -31.00
C VAL A 285 1.88 6.98 -30.05
N THR A 286 1.93 5.65 -30.24
CA THR A 286 2.70 4.75 -29.37
C THR A 286 3.25 3.57 -30.16
N TRP A 287 4.45 3.11 -29.79
CA TRP A 287 5.08 1.92 -30.35
C TRP A 287 6.01 1.28 -29.32
N ARG A 288 6.33 0.01 -29.54
CA ARG A 288 7.31 -0.71 -28.74
C ARG A 288 7.84 -1.92 -29.49
N SER A 289 9.11 -2.24 -29.29
CA SER A 289 9.67 -3.56 -29.59
C SER A 289 10.28 -4.13 -28.31
N LYS A 290 9.90 -5.35 -27.93
CA LYS A 290 10.30 -5.94 -26.65
C LYS A 290 10.42 -7.45 -26.72
N LYS A 291 11.55 -7.97 -26.24
CA LYS A 291 11.74 -9.40 -25.99
C LYS A 291 10.73 -9.91 -24.96
N GLN A 292 10.04 -11.00 -25.29
CA GLN A 292 9.09 -11.67 -24.41
C GLN A 292 9.79 -12.21 -23.17
N LYS A 293 9.07 -12.29 -22.05
CA LYS A 293 9.64 -12.77 -20.78
C LYS A 293 9.81 -14.29 -20.75
N VAL A 294 8.95 -15.00 -21.46
CA VAL A 294 8.87 -16.46 -21.52
C VAL A 294 9.07 -16.94 -22.96
N VAL A 295 9.40 -18.23 -23.12
CA VAL A 295 9.51 -18.89 -24.42
C VAL A 295 8.09 -19.20 -24.91
N ALA A 296 7.73 -18.74 -26.10
CA ALA A 296 6.48 -19.11 -26.74
C ALA A 296 6.63 -20.49 -27.39
N LEU A 297 5.67 -21.39 -27.13
CA LEU A 297 5.64 -22.76 -27.64
C LEU A 297 5.23 -22.83 -29.11
N SER A 298 4.58 -21.78 -29.61
CA SER A 298 4.23 -21.64 -31.03
C SER A 298 4.38 -20.20 -31.51
N SER A 299 4.42 -20.03 -32.83
CA SER A 299 4.33 -18.71 -33.48
C SER A 299 3.01 -18.00 -33.16
N ALA A 300 1.89 -18.73 -33.09
CA ALA A 300 0.59 -18.19 -32.71
C ALA A 300 0.60 -17.64 -31.27
N GLU A 301 1.22 -18.34 -30.34
CA GLU A 301 1.38 -17.87 -28.96
C GLU A 301 2.28 -16.61 -28.91
N ALA A 302 3.33 -16.57 -29.74
CA ALA A 302 4.19 -15.39 -29.82
C ALA A 302 3.42 -14.15 -30.31
N GLU A 303 2.57 -14.30 -31.33
CA GLU A 303 1.69 -13.24 -31.83
C GLU A 303 0.65 -12.81 -30.80
N PHE A 304 0.00 -13.77 -30.13
CA PHE A 304 -0.98 -13.47 -29.08
C PHE A 304 -0.37 -12.67 -27.93
N ARG A 305 0.85 -13.02 -27.51
CA ARG A 305 1.61 -12.24 -26.53
C ARG A 305 1.97 -10.84 -27.05
N GLY A 306 2.17 -10.69 -28.36
CA GLY A 306 2.29 -9.39 -29.03
C GLY A 306 1.05 -8.51 -28.88
N ILE A 307 -0.14 -9.09 -29.11
CA ILE A 307 -1.42 -8.41 -28.89
C ILE A 307 -1.56 -7.93 -27.43
N LEU A 308 -1.23 -8.79 -26.46
CA LEU A 308 -1.29 -8.41 -25.05
C LEU A 308 -0.33 -7.26 -24.68
N LEU A 309 0.76 -7.08 -25.43
CA LEU A 309 1.65 -5.94 -25.27
C LEU A 309 1.07 -4.64 -25.82
N SER A 310 0.23 -4.70 -26.88
CA SER A 310 -0.40 -3.53 -27.49
C SER A 310 -1.60 -3.03 -26.68
N ILE A 311 -2.31 -3.93 -25.98
CA ILE A 311 -3.45 -3.58 -25.14
C ILE A 311 -3.00 -3.18 -23.74
N HIS A 312 -3.03 -1.87 -23.43
CA HIS A 312 -2.84 -1.39 -22.07
C HIS A 312 -4.05 -1.78 -21.19
N LYS A 313 -3.86 -2.70 -20.22
CA LYS A 313 -4.86 -2.90 -19.15
C LYS A 313 -5.12 -1.56 -18.46
N ARG A 314 -6.32 -1.00 -18.57
CA ARG A 314 -6.73 0.15 -17.77
C ARG A 314 -6.77 -0.32 -16.31
N LYS A 315 -5.77 0.11 -15.53
CA LYS A 315 -5.76 -0.07 -14.08
C LYS A 315 -6.99 0.67 -13.52
N LYS A 316 -8.01 -0.07 -13.09
CA LYS A 316 -9.20 0.49 -12.43
C LYS A 316 -8.76 1.08 -11.11
N PHE A 317 -8.85 2.40 -10.96
CA PHE A 317 -8.66 3.06 -9.66
C PHE A 317 -9.99 3.06 -8.90
N PRO A 318 -9.96 3.04 -7.57
CA PRO A 318 -11.17 3.24 -6.79
C PRO A 318 -11.81 4.58 -7.13
N PRO A 319 -13.14 4.70 -6.99
CA PRO A 319 -13.83 5.98 -7.12
C PRO A 319 -13.27 7.01 -6.15
N GLY A 320 -13.45 8.29 -6.44
CA GLY A 320 -12.96 9.34 -5.55
C GLY A 320 -13.47 10.72 -5.93
N PRO A 321 -13.33 11.69 -5.03
CA PRO A 321 -13.62 13.08 -5.33
C PRO A 321 -12.71 13.61 -6.45
N LYS A 322 -13.10 14.73 -7.08
CA LYS A 322 -12.24 15.41 -8.05
C LYS A 322 -11.17 16.21 -7.31
N GLY A 323 -9.91 15.97 -7.63
CA GLY A 323 -8.78 16.68 -7.05
C GLY A 323 -8.38 17.93 -7.83
N LEU A 324 -7.76 18.89 -7.14
CA LEU A 324 -7.13 20.06 -7.76
C LEU A 324 -5.73 19.71 -8.29
N PRO A 325 -5.24 20.42 -9.32
CA PRO A 325 -3.84 20.30 -9.76
C PRO A 325 -2.87 20.55 -8.60
N ILE A 326 -1.80 19.75 -8.52
CA ILE A 326 -0.74 19.80 -7.48
C ILE A 326 -1.22 19.50 -6.07
N LEU A 327 -2.19 20.25 -5.54
CA LEU A 327 -2.73 20.10 -4.18
C LEU A 327 -3.47 18.76 -3.98
N GLY A 328 -4.07 18.23 -5.05
CA GLY A 328 -4.93 17.06 -4.98
C GLY A 328 -6.16 17.37 -4.12
N HIS A 329 -6.31 16.66 -3.01
CA HIS A 329 -7.52 16.63 -2.19
C HIS A 329 -7.31 17.17 -0.77
N LEU A 330 -6.14 17.76 -0.48
CA LEU A 330 -5.86 18.34 0.85
C LEU A 330 -6.91 19.39 1.26
N HIS A 331 -7.46 20.13 0.30
CA HIS A 331 -8.52 21.12 0.52
C HIS A 331 -9.86 20.53 1.02
N LEU A 332 -10.04 19.20 0.94
CA LEU A 332 -11.25 18.51 1.44
C LEU A 332 -11.11 18.06 2.89
N LEU A 333 -9.94 18.20 3.50
CA LEU A 333 -9.67 17.77 4.87
C LEU A 333 -9.57 19.00 5.77
N GLY A 334 -10.47 19.09 6.75
CA GLY A 334 -10.53 20.16 7.74
C GLY A 334 -9.86 19.77 9.07
N LYS A 335 -10.44 20.28 10.17
CA LYS A 335 -9.94 20.05 11.53
C LYS A 335 -9.95 18.58 11.93
N ASN A 336 -10.96 17.81 11.47
CA ASN A 336 -11.20 16.42 11.84
C ASN A 336 -11.23 15.51 10.59
N PRO A 337 -10.07 15.13 10.04
CA PRO A 337 -9.97 14.41 8.78
C PRO A 337 -10.74 13.08 8.76
N HIS A 338 -10.83 12.36 9.88
CA HIS A 338 -11.58 11.11 9.97
C HIS A 338 -13.08 11.27 9.69
N GLN A 339 -13.68 12.37 10.17
CA GLN A 339 -15.09 12.70 9.92
C GLN A 339 -15.29 13.17 8.48
N ASP A 340 -14.37 13.98 7.95
CA ASP A 340 -14.44 14.43 6.55
C ASP A 340 -14.30 13.26 5.56
N LEU A 341 -13.39 12.33 5.86
CA LEU A 341 -13.21 11.10 5.09
C LEU A 341 -14.44 10.18 5.17
N GLN A 342 -15.13 10.11 6.31
CA GLN A 342 -16.40 9.38 6.41
C GLN A 342 -17.47 9.99 5.50
N LYS A 343 -17.63 11.32 5.51
CA LYS A 343 -18.58 12.03 4.63
C LYS A 343 -18.27 11.78 3.15
N LEU A 344 -16.99 11.77 2.78
CA LEU A 344 -16.56 11.45 1.42
C LEU A 344 -16.83 9.99 1.07
N ALA A 345 -16.57 9.05 1.98
CA ALA A 345 -16.84 7.62 1.78
C ALA A 345 -18.34 7.36 1.57
N ASN A 346 -19.23 8.04 2.29
CA ASN A 346 -20.68 7.93 2.10
C ASN A 346 -21.13 8.33 0.68
N LYS A 347 -20.35 9.16 -0.02
CA LYS A 347 -20.63 9.59 -1.39
C LYS A 347 -19.92 8.76 -2.46
N HIS A 348 -18.69 8.33 -2.17
CA HIS A 348 -17.80 7.71 -3.17
C HIS A 348 -17.66 6.20 -3.00
N GLY A 349 -18.10 5.63 -1.89
CA GLY A 349 -18.01 4.21 -1.57
C GLY A 349 -16.98 3.90 -0.47
N PRO A 350 -16.95 2.64 0.00
CA PRO A 350 -16.15 2.22 1.15
C PRO A 350 -14.64 2.18 0.88
N ILE A 351 -14.25 2.05 -0.39
CA ILE A 351 -12.86 2.16 -0.84
C ILE A 351 -12.78 3.31 -1.83
N MET A 352 -12.02 4.36 -1.49
CA MET A 352 -11.87 5.53 -2.34
C MET A 352 -10.41 5.90 -2.61
N TYR A 353 -10.18 6.48 -3.78
CA TYR A 353 -8.89 7.02 -4.19
C TYR A 353 -8.85 8.53 -3.95
N MET A 354 -7.74 8.97 -3.37
CA MET A 354 -7.40 10.37 -3.19
C MET A 354 -5.92 10.59 -3.48
N ARG A 355 -5.55 11.85 -3.60
CA ARG A 355 -4.18 12.31 -3.75
C ARG A 355 -3.97 13.46 -2.77
N LEU A 356 -3.10 13.29 -1.78
CA LEU A 356 -2.81 14.30 -0.77
C LEU A 356 -1.49 14.97 -1.16
N GLY A 357 -1.57 16.16 -1.76
CA GLY A 357 -0.45 16.76 -2.47
C GLY A 357 -0.04 15.90 -3.66
N LEU A 358 1.17 15.35 -3.62
CA LEU A 358 1.69 14.41 -4.61
C LEU A 358 1.57 12.94 -4.19
N VAL A 359 1.07 12.65 -2.98
CA VAL A 359 1.02 11.29 -2.43
C VAL A 359 -0.29 10.61 -2.84
N PRO A 360 -0.25 9.50 -3.59
CA PRO A 360 -1.45 8.69 -3.86
C PRO A 360 -1.90 7.98 -2.58
N THR A 361 -3.18 8.13 -2.26
CA THR A 361 -3.78 7.66 -1.01
C THR A 361 -5.07 6.89 -1.28
N PHE A 362 -5.20 5.72 -0.68
CA PHE A 362 -6.40 4.89 -0.71
C PHE A 362 -7.03 4.92 0.68
N VAL A 363 -8.35 5.06 0.76
CA VAL A 363 -9.05 5.15 2.04
C VAL A 363 -10.08 4.03 2.13
N ALA A 364 -9.97 3.19 3.15
CA ALA A 364 -10.88 2.11 3.49
C ALA A 364 -11.75 2.54 4.68
N SER A 365 -13.08 2.57 4.51
CA SER A 365 -14.02 3.17 5.48
C SER A 365 -15.18 2.26 5.90
N SER A 366 -15.13 0.96 5.58
CA SER A 366 -16.08 -0.05 6.06
C SER A 366 -15.35 -1.22 6.75
N ALA A 367 -16.09 -2.05 7.48
CA ALA A 367 -15.53 -3.25 8.11
C ALA A 367 -14.88 -4.20 7.09
N ASP A 368 -15.57 -4.49 5.97
CA ASP A 368 -15.05 -5.35 4.90
C ASP A 368 -13.78 -4.78 4.25
N ALA A 369 -13.74 -3.47 4.04
CA ALA A 369 -12.56 -2.81 3.48
C ALA A 369 -11.39 -2.83 4.48
N ALA A 370 -11.67 -2.63 5.77
CA ALA A 370 -10.67 -2.76 6.84
C ALA A 370 -10.13 -4.20 6.94
N GLU A 371 -10.98 -5.23 6.82
CA GLU A 371 -10.57 -6.63 6.80
C GLU A 371 -9.59 -6.91 5.66
N LYS A 372 -9.92 -6.44 4.45
CA LYS A 372 -9.05 -6.62 3.29
C LYS A 372 -7.67 -6.01 3.53
N VAL A 373 -7.61 -4.79 4.06
CA VAL A 373 -6.33 -4.11 4.29
C VAL A 373 -5.55 -4.73 5.46
N LEU A 374 -6.22 -5.02 6.58
CA LEU A 374 -5.57 -5.38 7.84
C LEU A 374 -5.38 -6.88 8.04
N LYS A 375 -6.06 -7.73 7.27
CA LYS A 375 -5.96 -9.20 7.38
C LYS A 375 -5.64 -9.87 6.06
N THR A 376 -6.47 -9.69 5.03
CA THR A 376 -6.29 -10.40 3.75
C THR A 376 -4.97 -10.02 3.06
N TYR A 377 -4.71 -8.72 2.96
CA TYR A 377 -3.52 -8.15 2.34
C TYR A 377 -2.58 -7.54 3.39
N ASP A 378 -2.61 -8.06 4.62
CA ASP A 378 -1.83 -7.51 5.73
C ASP A 378 -0.32 -7.50 5.44
N HIS A 379 0.15 -8.48 4.68
CA HIS A 379 1.52 -8.65 4.24
C HIS A 379 1.92 -7.65 3.15
N VAL A 380 0.98 -7.10 2.40
CA VAL A 380 1.23 -6.05 1.39
C VAL A 380 1.21 -4.68 2.04
N PHE A 381 0.28 -4.45 2.97
CA PHE A 381 0.07 -3.15 3.63
C PHE A 381 0.77 -3.04 4.99
N ALA A 382 1.72 -3.91 5.30
CA ALA A 382 2.41 -3.88 6.60
C ALA A 382 3.36 -2.69 6.76
N SER A 383 3.78 -1.99 5.69
CA SER A 383 4.73 -0.87 5.80
C SER A 383 4.06 0.41 6.31
N ARG A 384 4.89 1.39 6.70
CA ARG A 384 4.45 2.73 7.12
C ARG A 384 4.89 3.75 6.08
N PRO A 385 4.04 4.74 5.77
CA PRO A 385 4.44 5.82 4.87
C PRO A 385 5.55 6.65 5.49
N HIS A 386 6.26 7.39 4.64
CA HIS A 386 7.20 8.41 5.08
C HIS A 386 6.52 9.42 6.01
N HIS A 387 7.22 9.81 7.07
CA HIS A 387 6.79 10.77 8.07
C HIS A 387 7.99 11.55 8.60
N GLU A 388 8.07 12.85 8.32
CA GLU A 388 9.21 13.71 8.67
C GLU A 388 9.55 13.65 10.17
N ALA A 389 8.55 13.73 11.06
CA ALA A 389 8.81 13.72 12.50
C ALA A 389 9.48 12.42 12.99
N SER A 390 9.19 11.29 12.33
CA SER A 390 9.79 10.00 12.68
C SER A 390 11.29 9.92 12.38
N GLN A 391 11.82 10.75 11.49
CA GLN A 391 13.26 10.75 11.20
C GLN A 391 14.07 11.26 12.39
N TYR A 392 13.58 12.32 13.03
CA TYR A 392 14.25 13.01 14.13
C TYR A 392 13.94 12.33 15.46
N LEU A 393 12.65 12.15 15.79
CA LEU A 393 12.23 11.63 17.10
C LEU A 393 12.53 10.14 17.31
N SER A 394 12.79 9.39 16.23
CA SER A 394 12.94 7.94 16.29
C SER A 394 14.29 7.44 15.78
N TYR A 395 15.34 8.28 15.86
CA TYR A 395 16.72 7.89 15.54
C TYR A 395 16.88 7.29 14.14
N GLY A 396 16.24 7.90 13.13
CA GLY A 396 16.20 7.36 11.77
C GLY A 396 15.27 6.15 11.64
N GLN A 397 14.08 6.22 12.22
CA GLN A 397 13.05 5.17 12.19
C GLN A 397 13.50 3.82 12.78
N LYS A 398 14.29 3.87 13.85
CA LYS A 398 14.65 2.70 14.68
C LYS A 398 13.57 2.34 15.70
N ASN A 399 12.37 2.89 15.60
CA ASN A 399 11.28 2.61 16.53
C ASN A 399 10.33 1.51 16.00
N LEU A 400 9.18 1.31 16.64
CA LEU A 400 8.14 0.36 16.21
C LEU A 400 6.98 1.03 15.49
N ILE A 401 6.61 2.25 15.87
CA ILE A 401 5.43 2.95 15.37
C ILE A 401 5.56 3.29 13.89
N PHE A 402 6.72 3.87 13.49
CA PHE A 402 6.95 4.42 12.15
C PHE A 402 7.92 3.59 11.29
N ALA A 403 8.66 2.65 11.87
CA ALA A 403 9.60 1.83 11.11
C ALA A 403 8.91 1.05 9.99
N LYS A 404 9.57 1.02 8.83
CA LYS A 404 9.17 0.22 7.67
C LYS A 404 9.16 -1.26 8.01
N TYR A 405 8.26 -1.99 7.36
CA TYR A 405 8.16 -3.43 7.60
C TYR A 405 9.38 -4.15 7.03
N GLY A 406 9.93 -5.09 7.79
CA GLY A 406 11.14 -5.81 7.42
C GLY A 406 11.65 -6.72 8.53
N VAL A 407 12.86 -7.25 8.36
CA VAL A 407 13.51 -8.12 9.37
C VAL A 407 13.67 -7.38 10.71
N TYR A 408 14.20 -6.15 10.67
CA TYR A 408 14.36 -5.31 11.85
C TYR A 408 13.06 -5.16 12.64
N TRP A 409 12.00 -4.67 11.98
CA TRP A 409 10.72 -4.40 12.63
C TRP A 409 10.11 -5.67 13.24
N ARG A 410 10.17 -6.81 12.52
CA ARG A 410 9.67 -8.10 13.04
C ARG A 410 10.40 -8.53 14.31
N ASN A 411 11.73 -8.43 14.31
CA ASN A 411 12.56 -8.84 15.44
C ASN A 411 12.34 -7.92 16.64
N MET A 412 12.30 -6.60 16.41
CA MET A 412 12.01 -5.63 17.46
C MET A 412 10.59 -5.77 18.02
N ARG A 413 9.60 -6.05 17.16
CA ARG A 413 8.21 -6.28 17.58
C ARG A 413 8.11 -7.53 18.45
N LYS A 414 8.76 -8.62 18.07
CA LYS A 414 8.84 -9.86 18.85
C LYS A 414 9.49 -9.58 20.21
N LEU A 415 10.63 -8.89 20.22
CA LEU A 415 11.33 -8.53 21.45
C LEU A 415 10.42 -7.77 22.42
N CYS A 416 9.78 -6.69 21.96
CA CYS A 416 8.89 -5.89 22.81
C CYS A 416 7.68 -6.69 23.31
N THR A 417 7.05 -7.48 22.43
CA THR A 417 5.88 -8.28 22.80
C THR A 417 6.23 -9.36 23.84
N VAL A 418 7.38 -10.00 23.71
CA VAL A 418 7.81 -11.09 24.61
C VAL A 418 8.33 -10.57 25.94
N HIS A 419 9.17 -9.52 25.91
CA HIS A 419 9.91 -9.09 27.10
C HIS A 419 9.32 -7.89 27.82
N LEU A 420 8.62 -7.00 27.11
CA LEU A 420 8.08 -5.76 27.69
C LEU A 420 6.56 -5.84 27.91
N LEU A 421 5.84 -6.49 26.99
CA LEU A 421 4.38 -6.48 26.93
C LEU A 421 3.76 -7.87 27.04
N SER A 422 4.49 -8.84 27.59
CA SER A 422 3.92 -10.16 27.90
C SER A 422 3.05 -10.10 29.15
N ASN A 423 2.08 -11.02 29.26
CA ASN A 423 1.23 -11.16 30.45
C ASN A 423 2.04 -11.19 31.75
N ASN A 424 3.14 -11.94 31.79
CA ASN A 424 4.00 -12.03 32.98
C ASN A 424 4.60 -10.66 33.34
N LYS A 425 5.09 -9.91 32.34
CA LYS A 425 5.67 -8.59 32.56
C LYS A 425 4.60 -7.59 32.98
N ILE A 426 3.44 -7.58 32.32
CA ILE A 426 2.29 -6.75 32.68
C ILE A 426 1.85 -7.05 34.13
N ASN A 427 1.71 -8.31 34.52
CA ASN A 427 1.31 -8.70 35.86
C ASN A 427 2.34 -8.33 36.93
N SER A 428 3.63 -8.30 36.61
CA SER A 428 4.65 -7.84 37.55
C SER A 428 4.45 -6.39 38.02
N PHE A 429 3.75 -5.56 37.23
CA PHE A 429 3.40 -4.18 37.59
C PHE A 429 2.06 -4.03 38.32
N GLN A 430 1.35 -5.11 38.64
CA GLN A 430 0.02 -5.08 39.27
C GLN A 430 0.01 -4.29 40.59
N SER A 431 0.96 -4.57 41.49
CA SER A 431 1.07 -3.87 42.78
C SER A 431 1.33 -2.37 42.60
N MET A 432 2.17 -2.01 41.61
CA MET A 432 2.44 -0.62 41.27
C MET A 432 1.17 0.07 40.73
N ARG A 433 0.42 -0.59 39.83
CA ARG A 433 -0.85 -0.06 39.32
C ARG A 433 -1.86 0.17 40.44
N LYS A 434 -2.03 -0.81 41.33
CA LYS A 434 -2.91 -0.70 42.51
C LYS A 434 -2.54 0.52 43.36
N GLN A 435 -1.26 0.72 43.65
CA GLN A 435 -0.79 1.87 44.41
C GLN A 435 -1.08 3.20 43.72
N GLN A 436 -0.83 3.33 42.41
CA GLN A 436 -1.06 4.60 41.71
C GLN A 436 -2.55 4.93 41.59
N VAL A 437 -3.40 3.93 41.34
CA VAL A 437 -4.85 4.12 41.33
C VAL A 437 -5.34 4.52 42.71
N GLN A 438 -4.84 3.90 43.79
CA GLN A 438 -5.19 4.30 45.15
C GLN A 438 -4.84 5.77 45.44
N LEU A 439 -3.66 6.25 45.01
CA LEU A 439 -3.28 7.66 45.15
C LEU A 439 -4.24 8.61 44.42
N LEU A 440 -4.76 8.21 43.25
CA LEU A 440 -5.80 8.98 42.55
C LEU A 440 -7.09 9.04 43.38
N ILE A 441 -7.55 7.90 43.90
CA ILE A 441 -8.76 7.84 44.73
C ILE A 441 -8.61 8.66 46.01
N GLU A 442 -7.46 8.61 46.67
CA GLU A 442 -7.17 9.42 47.86
C GLU A 442 -7.13 10.92 47.55
N SER A 443 -6.58 11.32 46.40
CA SER A 443 -6.62 12.72 45.94
C SER A 443 -8.06 13.19 45.72
N LEU A 444 -8.87 12.40 45.01
CA LEU A 444 -10.26 12.76 44.72
C LEU A 444 -11.13 12.74 45.97
N LYS A 445 -10.85 11.86 46.94
CA LYS A 445 -11.55 11.80 48.22
C LYS A 445 -11.36 13.09 49.03
N LYS A 446 -10.17 13.71 48.97
CA LYS A 446 -9.91 15.01 49.59
C LYS A 446 -10.73 16.11 48.92
N GLU A 447 -10.73 16.15 47.61
CA GLU A 447 -11.47 17.17 46.83
C GLU A 447 -12.99 16.99 46.93
N ALA A 448 -13.47 15.76 47.11
CA ALA A 448 -14.88 15.44 47.34
C ALA A 448 -15.40 16.03 48.66
N HIS A 449 -14.54 16.26 49.66
CA HIS A 449 -14.94 16.89 50.92
C HIS A 449 -15.43 18.33 50.69
N ASP A 450 -14.75 19.04 49.78
CA ASP A 450 -15.02 20.44 49.49
C ASP A 450 -16.17 20.62 48.48
N ARG A 451 -16.66 19.52 47.86
CA ARG A 451 -17.70 19.51 46.81
C ARG A 451 -17.41 20.48 45.66
N VAL A 452 -16.13 20.62 45.31
CA VAL A 452 -15.68 21.48 44.22
C VAL A 452 -15.58 20.67 42.93
N ALA A 453 -15.82 21.32 41.79
CA ALA A 453 -15.57 20.74 40.49
C ALA A 453 -14.08 20.44 40.30
N VAL A 454 -13.77 19.20 39.94
CA VAL A 454 -12.40 18.75 39.67
C VAL A 454 -12.20 18.53 38.18
N ASP A 455 -10.99 18.79 37.71
CA ASP A 455 -10.55 18.47 36.36
C ASP A 455 -10.18 16.99 36.28
N LEU A 456 -11.13 16.16 35.84
CA LEU A 456 -10.91 14.71 35.70
C LEU A 456 -9.90 14.40 34.61
N SER A 457 -9.87 15.17 33.53
CA SER A 457 -8.90 15.00 32.45
C SER A 457 -7.48 15.13 32.98
N ALA A 458 -7.19 16.20 33.71
CA ALA A 458 -5.87 16.41 34.32
C ALA A 458 -5.48 15.30 35.30
N LYS A 459 -6.43 14.83 36.12
CA LYS A 459 -6.20 13.74 37.08
C LYS A 459 -5.90 12.41 36.38
N ILE A 460 -6.67 12.06 35.36
CA ILE A 460 -6.52 10.81 34.58
C ILE A 460 -5.23 10.85 33.74
N THR A 461 -4.92 11.96 33.09
CA THR A 461 -3.65 12.15 32.36
C THR A 461 -2.46 12.04 33.31
N SER A 462 -2.53 12.64 34.50
CA SER A 462 -1.47 12.54 35.50
C SER A 462 -1.29 11.10 36.02
N LEU A 463 -2.38 10.37 36.25
CA LEU A 463 -2.30 8.95 36.61
C LEU A 463 -1.60 8.13 35.52
N ASN A 464 -2.03 8.26 34.26
CA ASN A 464 -1.46 7.49 33.16
C ASN A 464 0.00 7.85 32.87
N ALA A 465 0.37 9.12 33.00
CA ALA A 465 1.77 9.56 32.92
C ALA A 465 2.62 8.88 34.00
N ASN A 466 2.16 8.89 35.26
CA ASN A 466 2.88 8.26 36.37
C ASN A 466 3.01 6.74 36.19
N LEU A 467 1.92 6.07 35.80
CA LEU A 467 1.93 4.63 35.50
C LEU A 467 2.95 4.31 34.42
N THR A 468 2.93 5.06 33.32
CA THR A 468 3.82 4.86 32.18
C THR A 468 5.27 5.10 32.56
N CYS A 469 5.59 6.23 33.22
CA CYS A 469 6.94 6.52 33.66
C CYS A 469 7.49 5.47 34.63
N LEU A 470 6.68 4.96 35.56
CA LEU A 470 7.10 3.88 36.47
C LEU A 470 7.36 2.57 35.74
N MET A 471 6.55 2.19 34.75
CA MET A 471 6.76 0.96 33.98
C MET A 471 7.95 1.06 33.02
N VAL A 472 8.10 2.22 32.37
CA VAL A 472 9.11 2.43 31.31
C VAL A 472 10.46 2.77 31.92
N PHE A 473 10.50 3.71 32.88
CA PHE A 473 11.73 4.30 33.43
C PHE A 473 12.00 3.95 34.90
N GLY A 474 11.11 3.22 35.57
CA GLY A 474 11.28 2.84 36.97
C GLY A 474 11.04 3.95 37.99
N LYS A 475 10.82 5.20 37.55
CA LYS A 475 10.52 6.35 38.43
C LYS A 475 9.54 7.33 37.81
N LYS A 476 8.94 8.18 38.65
CA LYS A 476 8.09 9.30 38.22
C LYS A 476 8.97 10.48 37.82
N TYR A 477 8.45 11.29 36.90
CA TYR A 477 9.04 12.57 36.52
C TYR A 477 8.02 13.67 36.75
N MET A 478 8.48 14.75 37.38
CA MET A 478 7.78 16.00 37.54
C MET A 478 8.08 16.91 36.35
N ASP A 479 7.30 17.97 36.20
CA ASP A 479 7.52 18.90 35.09
C ASP A 479 8.94 19.50 35.12
N GLU A 480 9.49 19.74 36.29
CA GLU A 480 10.84 20.29 36.49
C GLU A 480 12.00 19.38 36.01
N ASP A 481 11.73 18.09 35.74
CA ASP A 481 12.80 17.10 35.53
C ASP A 481 13.38 17.05 34.11
N LEU A 482 12.69 17.62 33.10
CA LEU A 482 13.11 17.52 31.70
C LEU A 482 13.77 18.80 31.21
N ASP A 483 13.04 19.92 31.18
CA ASP A 483 13.60 21.27 31.04
C ASP A 483 12.63 22.32 31.63
N LYS A 484 12.96 23.61 31.48
CA LYS A 484 12.16 24.75 31.98
C LYS A 484 10.69 24.78 31.52
N ARG A 485 10.34 24.09 30.44
CA ARG A 485 9.00 24.00 29.84
C ARG A 485 8.10 22.98 30.50
N GLY A 486 8.66 21.98 31.19
CA GLY A 486 7.87 20.91 31.81
C GLY A 486 7.89 19.58 31.06
N PHE A 487 8.17 18.47 31.76
CA PHE A 487 8.07 17.10 31.23
C PHE A 487 6.76 16.86 30.45
N LYS A 488 5.60 17.14 31.05
CA LYS A 488 4.30 16.87 30.40
C LYS A 488 4.09 17.75 29.17
N SER A 489 4.45 19.04 29.26
CA SER A 489 4.33 19.98 28.14
C SER A 489 5.17 19.54 26.95
N ILE A 490 6.40 19.09 27.18
CA ILE A 490 7.32 18.68 26.12
C ILE A 490 6.85 17.40 25.43
N VAL A 491 6.35 16.45 26.21
CA VAL A 491 5.73 15.24 25.63
C VAL A 491 4.53 15.61 24.77
N GLN A 492 3.65 16.49 25.24
CA GLN A 492 2.49 16.97 24.48
C GLN A 492 2.90 17.74 23.21
N ASP A 493 3.94 18.58 23.28
CA ASP A 493 4.48 19.31 22.12
C ASP A 493 4.97 18.35 21.05
N VAL A 494 5.66 17.27 21.44
CA VAL A 494 6.12 16.26 20.48
C VAL A 494 4.96 15.51 19.85
N VAL A 495 3.97 15.08 20.63
CA VAL A 495 2.75 14.44 20.11
C VAL A 495 2.01 15.37 19.14
N HIS A 496 1.89 16.65 19.49
CA HIS A 496 1.22 17.64 18.67
C HIS A 496 1.97 17.93 17.36
N LEU A 497 3.28 18.11 17.42
CA LEU A 497 4.10 18.34 16.22
C LEU A 497 4.14 17.12 15.31
N ALA A 498 4.22 15.91 15.87
CA ALA A 498 4.16 14.67 15.11
C ALA A 498 2.78 14.43 14.46
N ALA A 499 1.71 15.03 14.99
CA ALA A 499 0.38 14.96 14.39
C ALA A 499 0.11 16.08 13.38
N THR A 500 0.88 17.16 13.42
CA THR A 500 0.66 18.35 12.59
C THR A 500 1.04 18.05 11.14
N PRO A 501 0.15 18.32 10.16
CA PRO A 501 0.46 18.12 8.75
C PRO A 501 1.73 18.86 8.31
N ASN A 502 2.79 18.11 8.01
CA ASN A 502 4.03 18.66 7.47
C ASN A 502 3.97 18.64 5.93
N LEU A 503 4.27 19.77 5.30
CA LEU A 503 4.31 19.89 3.84
C LEU A 503 5.30 18.91 3.21
N GLY A 504 6.40 18.56 3.88
CA GLY A 504 7.35 17.56 3.43
C GLY A 504 6.73 16.17 3.25
N ASP A 505 5.70 15.82 4.04
CA ASP A 505 5.02 14.53 3.94
C ASP A 505 4.11 14.40 2.71
N PHE A 506 3.72 15.53 2.11
CA PHE A 506 2.81 15.58 0.95
C PHE A 506 3.52 16.07 -0.33
N PHE A 507 4.56 16.88 -0.16
CA PHE A 507 5.39 17.49 -1.20
C PHE A 507 6.86 17.26 -0.87
N PRO A 508 7.44 16.09 -1.22
CA PRO A 508 8.78 15.71 -0.78
C PRO A 508 9.88 16.74 -1.12
N PHE A 509 9.75 17.46 -2.23
CA PHE A 509 10.70 18.50 -2.63
C PHE A 509 10.69 19.75 -1.71
N LEU A 510 9.61 19.98 -0.96
CA LEU A 510 9.52 21.07 0.04
C LEU A 510 10.08 20.68 1.41
N GLY A 511 10.28 19.39 1.68
CA GLY A 511 10.80 18.91 2.97
C GLY A 511 12.17 19.48 3.31
N ALA A 512 13.01 19.71 2.30
CA ALA A 512 14.35 20.29 2.49
C ALA A 512 14.34 21.77 2.91
N ILE A 513 13.27 22.50 2.63
CA ILE A 513 13.17 23.96 2.88
C ILE A 513 12.57 24.24 4.27
N ASP A 514 11.77 23.32 4.82
CA ASP A 514 11.06 23.47 6.10
C ASP A 514 10.26 24.79 6.22
N LEU A 515 9.39 25.06 5.25
CA LEU A 515 8.62 26.32 5.18
C LEU A 515 7.74 26.58 6.43
N GLN A 516 7.34 25.54 7.16
CA GLN A 516 6.53 25.65 8.38
C GLN A 516 7.39 25.77 9.66
N GLY A 517 8.72 25.58 9.56
CA GLY A 517 9.63 25.52 10.70
C GLY A 517 9.38 24.32 11.63
N LEU A 518 8.64 23.31 11.17
CA LEU A 518 8.27 22.14 11.98
C LEU A 518 9.48 21.22 12.15
N THR A 519 10.25 21.02 11.08
CA THR A 519 11.43 20.15 11.11
C THR A 519 12.50 20.71 12.06
N ARG A 520 12.70 22.03 12.09
CA ARG A 520 13.59 22.68 13.07
C ARG A 520 13.12 22.45 14.50
N LYS A 521 11.84 22.68 14.80
CA LYS A 521 11.27 22.43 16.15
C LYS A 521 11.41 20.96 16.56
N LEU A 522 11.21 20.03 15.64
CA LEU A 522 11.37 18.60 15.87
C LEU A 522 12.82 18.22 16.19
N LYS A 523 13.81 18.85 15.55
CA LYS A 523 15.24 18.67 15.88
C LYS A 523 15.54 19.18 17.28
N ASP A 524 15.12 20.40 17.61
CA ASP A 524 15.33 21.01 18.93
C ASP A 524 14.72 20.13 20.05
N LEU A 525 13.52 19.58 19.83
CA LEU A 525 12.88 18.65 20.77
C LEU A 525 13.56 17.28 20.81
N SER A 526 14.04 16.78 19.67
CA SER A 526 14.76 15.51 19.61
C SER A 526 16.04 15.55 20.43
N GLU A 527 16.77 16.68 20.45
CA GLU A 527 17.98 16.85 21.27
C GLU A 527 17.65 16.79 22.76
N VAL A 528 16.61 17.50 23.19
CA VAL A 528 16.15 17.50 24.59
C VAL A 528 15.72 16.10 25.05
N PHE A 529 14.96 15.37 24.21
CA PHE A 529 14.60 13.99 24.53
C PHE A 529 15.80 13.04 24.51
N ASP A 530 16.79 13.29 23.64
CA ASP A 530 17.99 12.48 23.58
C ASP A 530 18.78 12.57 24.87
N GLU A 531 19.05 13.78 25.34
CA GLU A 531 19.74 14.04 26.62
C GLU A 531 18.98 13.43 27.79
N PHE A 532 17.66 13.60 27.82
CA PHE A 532 16.80 13.03 28.86
C PHE A 532 16.89 11.50 28.89
N LEU A 533 16.69 10.83 27.75
CA LEU A 533 16.72 9.37 27.69
C LEU A 533 18.12 8.81 27.94
N GLU A 534 19.16 9.50 27.50
CA GLU A 534 20.54 9.11 27.77
C GLU A 534 20.84 9.14 29.28
N LYS A 535 20.44 10.21 29.97
CA LYS A 535 20.54 10.34 31.43
C LYS A 535 19.83 9.19 32.14
N ILE A 536 18.61 8.83 31.70
CA ILE A 536 17.87 7.70 32.28
C ILE A 536 18.65 6.41 32.13
N ILE A 537 19.17 6.13 30.94
CA ILE A 537 19.91 4.89 30.71
C ILE A 537 21.17 4.87 31.58
N ASP A 538 21.88 5.99 31.70
CA ASP A 538 23.08 6.08 32.53
C ASP A 538 22.77 5.89 34.02
N GLU A 539 21.70 6.47 34.54
CA GLU A 539 21.24 6.22 35.91
C GLU A 539 20.98 4.72 36.17
N HIS A 540 20.41 4.01 35.20
CA HIS A 540 20.16 2.57 35.31
C HIS A 540 21.44 1.74 35.22
N VAL A 541 22.41 2.16 34.39
CA VAL A 541 23.72 1.48 34.27
C VAL A 541 24.54 1.61 35.56
N HIS A 542 24.47 2.76 36.22
CA HIS A 542 25.23 3.03 37.45
C HIS A 542 24.48 2.63 38.73
N SER A 543 23.18 2.27 38.63
CA SER A 543 22.42 1.82 39.78
C SER A 543 22.82 0.39 40.18
N HIS A 544 23.22 0.23 41.45
CA HIS A 544 23.48 -1.07 42.06
C HIS A 544 22.28 -1.57 42.89
N GLU A 545 21.12 -0.92 42.78
CA GLU A 545 19.94 -1.30 43.55
C GLU A 545 19.30 -2.58 43.00
N HIS A 546 19.12 -3.58 43.86
CA HIS A 546 18.32 -4.76 43.56
C HIS A 546 16.83 -4.41 43.58
N LYS A 547 16.28 -4.01 42.43
CA LYS A 547 14.84 -3.79 42.26
C LYS A 547 14.08 -5.13 42.26
N GLN A 548 12.99 -5.20 43.02
CA GLN A 548 12.10 -6.36 43.05
C GLN A 548 11.40 -6.59 41.70
N THR A 549 11.04 -5.51 41.00
CA THR A 549 10.48 -5.54 39.65
C THR A 549 11.33 -4.68 38.74
N LYS A 550 11.94 -5.29 37.72
CA LYS A 550 12.71 -4.58 36.69
C LYS A 550 11.75 -3.77 35.81
N ASP A 551 12.11 -2.54 35.47
CA ASP A 551 11.37 -1.73 34.48
C ASP A 551 11.75 -2.10 33.04
N PHE A 552 11.33 -1.31 32.05
CA PHE A 552 11.67 -1.56 30.65
C PHE A 552 13.12 -1.20 30.33
N VAL A 553 13.70 -0.16 30.93
CA VAL A 553 15.12 0.18 30.76
C VAL A 553 15.98 -0.99 31.23
N ASP A 554 15.74 -1.49 32.45
CA ASP A 554 16.45 -2.64 33.02
C ASP A 554 16.38 -3.88 32.10
N THR A 555 15.20 -4.13 31.53
CA THR A 555 14.95 -5.31 30.68
C THR A 555 15.66 -5.18 29.33
N MET A 556 15.55 -4.03 28.67
CA MET A 556 16.19 -3.77 27.39
C MET A 556 17.72 -3.75 27.49
N MET A 557 18.25 -3.15 28.56
CA MET A 557 19.70 -3.14 28.83
C MET A 557 20.22 -4.54 29.11
N GLY A 558 19.48 -5.35 29.88
CA GLY A 558 19.82 -6.75 30.11
C GLY A 558 19.86 -7.57 28.81
N ILE A 559 18.89 -7.36 27.90
CA ILE A 559 18.88 -8.02 26.58
C ILE A 559 20.08 -7.58 25.74
N MET A 560 20.36 -6.27 25.70
CA MET A 560 21.50 -5.72 24.96
C MET A 560 22.83 -6.31 25.44
N GLN A 561 23.03 -6.38 26.76
CA GLN A 561 24.25 -6.93 27.38
C GLN A 561 24.38 -8.45 27.17
N SER A 562 23.27 -9.18 27.17
CA SER A 562 23.26 -10.63 26.97
C SER A 562 23.58 -11.07 25.53
N GLY A 563 23.44 -10.18 24.55
CA GLY A 563 23.62 -10.49 23.13
C GLY A 563 22.56 -11.43 22.54
N VAL A 564 21.45 -11.70 23.24
CA VAL A 564 20.39 -12.63 22.82
C VAL A 564 19.53 -12.08 21.67
N ALA A 565 19.63 -10.77 21.37
CA ALA A 565 18.89 -10.16 20.27
C ALA A 565 19.33 -10.72 18.91
N GLU A 566 18.36 -11.04 18.05
CA GLU A 566 18.59 -11.54 16.67
C GLU A 566 19.22 -10.48 15.74
N PHE A 567 19.59 -9.30 16.24
CA PHE A 567 20.23 -8.20 15.53
C PHE A 567 21.10 -7.37 16.48
N GLN A 568 21.97 -6.51 15.93
CA GLN A 568 22.80 -5.61 16.74
C GLN A 568 21.94 -4.53 17.42
N LEU A 569 21.54 -4.80 18.67
CA LEU A 569 20.85 -3.86 19.53
C LEU A 569 21.86 -2.85 20.10
N ASP A 570 21.52 -1.56 20.02
CA ASP A 570 22.35 -0.46 20.54
C ASP A 570 21.50 0.49 21.36
N ARG A 571 22.13 1.43 22.08
CA ARG A 571 21.44 2.42 22.92
C ARG A 571 20.42 3.25 22.14
N ARG A 572 20.64 3.53 20.85
CA ARG A 572 19.69 4.30 20.01
C ARG A 572 18.40 3.52 19.80
N HIS A 573 18.48 2.21 19.61
CA HIS A 573 17.30 1.35 19.56
C HIS A 573 16.55 1.37 20.90
N ILE A 574 17.26 1.30 22.03
CA ILE A 574 16.64 1.35 23.36
C ILE A 574 15.91 2.69 23.54
N LYS A 575 16.58 3.83 23.30
CA LYS A 575 15.96 5.16 23.37
C LYS A 575 14.72 5.28 22.48
N ALA A 576 14.79 4.80 21.23
CA ALA A 576 13.66 4.80 20.31
C ALA A 576 12.45 4.00 20.85
N ILE A 577 12.69 2.84 21.46
CA ILE A 577 11.62 2.00 22.02
C ILE A 577 11.04 2.59 23.31
N LEU A 578 11.89 3.11 24.20
CA LEU A 578 11.41 3.76 25.42
C LEU A 578 10.52 4.97 25.09
N PHE A 579 10.93 5.77 24.10
CA PHE A 579 10.13 6.86 23.58
C PHE A 579 8.78 6.38 23.02
N ASP A 580 8.77 5.35 22.16
CA ASP A 580 7.53 4.76 21.64
C ASP A 580 6.60 4.28 22.75
N MET A 581 7.13 3.59 23.78
CA MET A 581 6.33 3.08 24.89
C MET A 581 5.73 4.20 25.73
N LEU A 582 6.49 5.28 25.96
CA LEU A 582 6.02 6.46 26.69
C LEU A 582 4.83 7.11 25.96
N ILE A 583 5.02 7.46 24.68
CA ILE A 583 4.02 8.18 23.90
C ILE A 583 2.78 7.31 23.63
N ALA A 584 2.97 6.04 23.31
CA ALA A 584 1.86 5.15 22.95
C ALA A 584 0.94 4.82 24.15
N ALA A 585 1.49 4.67 25.36
CA ALA A 585 0.72 4.22 26.51
C ALA A 585 0.04 5.37 27.28
N MET A 586 0.65 6.56 27.29
CA MET A 586 0.22 7.66 28.15
C MET A 586 -1.10 8.28 27.68
N ASP A 587 -1.14 8.82 26.47
CA ASP A 587 -2.30 9.60 26.01
C ASP A 587 -3.47 8.70 25.59
N THR A 588 -3.21 7.56 24.93
CA THR A 588 -4.27 6.67 24.43
C THR A 588 -5.15 6.12 25.55
N THR A 589 -4.54 5.66 26.64
CA THR A 589 -5.24 5.10 27.81
C THR A 589 -5.99 6.19 28.57
N ALA A 590 -5.39 7.38 28.70
CA ALA A 590 -6.01 8.53 29.35
C ALA A 590 -7.27 8.99 28.58
N SER A 591 -7.15 9.24 27.29
CA SER A 591 -8.27 9.67 26.44
C SER A 591 -9.37 8.63 26.35
N SER A 592 -9.03 7.34 26.28
CA SER A 592 -10.05 6.26 26.28
C SER A 592 -10.86 6.26 27.57
N THR A 593 -10.18 6.38 28.72
CA THR A 593 -10.82 6.45 30.05
C THR A 593 -11.71 7.68 30.16
N GLU A 594 -11.20 8.83 29.72
CA GLU A 594 -11.92 10.11 29.72
C GLU A 594 -13.20 10.06 28.86
N TRP A 595 -13.12 9.53 27.63
CA TRP A 595 -14.29 9.37 26.76
C TRP A 595 -15.34 8.44 27.36
N ILE A 596 -14.93 7.33 27.96
CA ILE A 596 -15.87 6.39 28.62
C ILE A 596 -16.58 7.08 29.80
N LEU A 597 -15.85 7.79 30.65
CA LEU A 597 -16.46 8.53 31.77
C LEU A 597 -17.39 9.64 31.28
N THR A 598 -17.00 10.32 30.20
CA THR A 598 -17.82 11.34 29.54
C THR A 598 -19.16 10.74 29.13
N GLU A 599 -19.16 9.61 28.43
CA GLU A 599 -20.41 8.96 28.01
C GLU A 599 -21.24 8.43 29.19
N LEU A 600 -20.60 7.93 30.25
CA LEU A 600 -21.30 7.52 31.46
C LEU A 600 -22.01 8.70 32.16
N LEU A 601 -21.36 9.87 32.23
CA LEU A 601 -21.97 11.09 32.79
C LEU A 601 -23.11 11.62 31.93
N ARG A 602 -23.02 11.47 30.60
CA ARG A 602 -24.10 11.80 29.65
C ARG A 602 -25.28 10.84 29.73
N HIS A 603 -25.04 9.61 30.18
CA HIS A 603 -26.05 8.54 30.24
C HIS A 603 -26.23 7.98 31.67
N PRO A 604 -26.89 8.73 32.58
CA PRO A 604 -27.05 8.32 33.99
C PRO A 604 -27.69 6.94 34.19
N GLN A 605 -28.52 6.47 33.25
CA GLN A 605 -29.12 5.13 33.33
C GLN A 605 -28.08 4.02 33.10
N VAL A 606 -27.12 4.25 32.21
CA VAL A 606 -26.00 3.34 31.97
C VAL A 606 -25.04 3.36 33.16
N MET A 607 -24.74 4.56 33.70
CA MET A 607 -23.96 4.73 34.92
C MET A 607 -24.53 3.91 36.08
N LYS A 608 -25.84 4.02 36.35
CA LYS A 608 -26.52 3.28 37.43
C LYS A 608 -26.46 1.76 37.26
N LYS A 609 -26.56 1.26 36.02
CA LYS A 609 -26.42 -0.18 35.75
C LYS A 609 -25.00 -0.66 36.03
N LEU A 610 -23.99 0.12 35.66
CA LEU A 610 -22.60 -0.20 35.96
C LEU A 610 -22.32 -0.15 37.47
N GLN A 611 -22.80 0.88 38.17
CA GLN A 611 -22.71 0.96 39.64
C GLN A 611 -23.38 -0.24 40.32
N LYS A 612 -24.54 -0.68 39.82
CA LYS A 612 -25.23 -1.86 40.33
C LYS A 612 -24.39 -3.14 40.15
N GLU A 613 -23.81 -3.37 38.97
CA GLU A 613 -22.89 -4.51 38.77
C GLU A 613 -21.71 -4.45 39.74
N LEU A 614 -21.09 -3.29 39.90
CA LEU A 614 -19.97 -3.10 40.82
C LEU A 614 -20.36 -3.38 42.27
N GLN A 615 -21.55 -2.95 42.70
CA GLN A 615 -22.06 -3.24 44.03
C GLN A 615 -22.32 -4.74 44.23
N GLU A 616 -22.84 -5.44 43.23
CA GLU A 616 -23.15 -6.88 43.30
C GLU A 616 -21.89 -7.75 43.31
N VAL A 617 -20.86 -7.39 42.54
CA VAL A 617 -19.62 -8.18 42.40
C VAL A 617 -18.57 -7.84 43.45
N VAL A 618 -18.38 -6.54 43.74
CA VAL A 618 -17.29 -6.05 44.61
C VAL A 618 -17.79 -5.78 46.03
N GLY A 619 -19.04 -5.33 46.18
CA GLY A 619 -19.59 -4.82 47.44
C GLY A 619 -19.20 -3.35 47.70
N LEU A 620 -19.57 -2.81 48.86
CA LEU A 620 -19.27 -1.42 49.26
C LEU A 620 -18.16 -1.30 50.33
N GLU A 621 -17.67 -2.43 50.84
CA GLU A 621 -16.71 -2.51 51.97
C GLU A 621 -15.24 -2.41 51.53
N ARG A 622 -14.97 -2.56 50.23
CA ARG A 622 -13.62 -2.55 49.65
C ARG A 622 -13.63 -1.87 48.30
N THR A 623 -12.46 -1.51 47.77
CA THR A 623 -12.30 -0.99 46.41
C THR A 623 -12.12 -2.11 45.39
N VAL A 624 -12.25 -1.78 44.10
CA VAL A 624 -12.10 -2.72 42.99
C VAL A 624 -10.66 -3.22 42.88
N GLU A 625 -10.47 -4.52 42.69
CA GLU A 625 -9.17 -5.13 42.40
C GLU A 625 -9.10 -5.64 40.95
N GLU A 626 -7.89 -5.79 40.39
CA GLU A 626 -7.72 -6.27 39.01
C GLU A 626 -8.34 -7.67 38.78
N SER A 627 -8.36 -8.53 39.80
CA SER A 627 -9.01 -9.85 39.74
C SER A 627 -10.52 -9.78 39.62
N ASP A 628 -11.16 -8.68 40.02
CA ASP A 628 -12.61 -8.52 39.89
C ASP A 628 -13.02 -8.28 38.43
N LEU A 629 -12.11 -7.74 37.62
CA LEU A 629 -12.39 -7.32 36.24
C LEU A 629 -12.93 -8.47 35.38
N GLU A 630 -12.52 -9.71 35.61
CA GLU A 630 -13.04 -10.86 34.85
C GLU A 630 -14.55 -11.08 35.04
N ASN A 631 -15.10 -10.66 36.18
CA ASN A 631 -16.50 -10.84 36.53
C ASN A 631 -17.38 -9.62 36.18
N LEU A 632 -16.79 -8.48 35.83
CA LEU A 632 -17.50 -7.25 35.46
C LEU A 632 -17.83 -7.23 33.96
N LYS A 633 -18.96 -7.85 33.61
CA LYS A 633 -19.41 -8.05 32.21
C LYS A 633 -20.03 -6.80 31.62
N TYR A 634 -20.81 -6.05 32.40
CA TYR A 634 -21.40 -4.79 31.97
C TYR A 634 -20.33 -3.72 31.80
N LEU A 635 -19.31 -3.68 32.66
CA LEU A 635 -18.10 -2.87 32.42
C LEU A 635 -17.43 -3.20 31.09
N ASP A 636 -17.29 -4.49 30.73
CA ASP A 636 -16.72 -4.89 29.42
C ASP A 636 -17.54 -4.32 28.25
N MET A 637 -18.88 -4.37 28.34
CA MET A 637 -19.78 -3.80 27.34
C MET A 637 -19.67 -2.26 27.27
N VAL A 638 -19.58 -1.59 28.41
CA VAL A 638 -19.37 -0.12 28.49
C VAL A 638 -18.05 0.28 27.83
N VAL A 639 -16.98 -0.46 28.08
CA VAL A 639 -15.66 -0.18 27.49
C VAL A 639 -15.67 -0.46 25.98
N LYS A 640 -16.28 -1.56 25.53
CA LYS A 640 -16.44 -1.85 24.10
C LYS A 640 -17.21 -0.74 23.38
N GLU A 641 -18.31 -0.27 23.95
CA GLU A 641 -19.11 0.80 23.36
C GLU A 641 -18.38 2.14 23.35
N GLY A 642 -17.65 2.45 24.43
CA GLY A 642 -16.81 3.64 24.50
C GLY A 642 -15.70 3.63 23.45
N LEU A 643 -15.03 2.51 23.22
CA LEU A 643 -14.01 2.37 22.17
C LEU A 643 -14.60 2.33 20.76
N ARG A 644 -15.85 1.88 20.60
CA ARG A 644 -16.59 1.92 19.33
C ARG A 644 -16.88 3.36 18.93
N LEU A 645 -17.47 4.13 19.86
CA LEU A 645 -17.82 5.53 19.61
C LEU A 645 -16.60 6.42 19.62
N HIS A 646 -15.65 6.25 20.52
CA HIS A 646 -14.51 7.16 20.63
C HIS A 646 -13.19 6.43 20.37
N PRO A 647 -12.92 5.99 19.12
CA PRO A 647 -11.63 5.40 18.79
C PRO A 647 -10.56 6.48 18.86
N VAL A 648 -9.72 6.40 19.89
CA VAL A 648 -8.66 7.39 20.15
C VAL A 648 -7.62 7.48 19.01
N VAL A 649 -7.52 6.47 18.15
CA VAL A 649 -6.77 6.52 16.88
C VAL A 649 -7.74 6.22 15.73
N PRO A 650 -8.42 7.24 15.17
CA PRO A 650 -9.51 7.03 14.20
C PRO A 650 -9.02 6.69 12.77
N LEU A 651 -7.74 6.92 12.47
CA LEU A 651 -7.12 6.65 11.16
C LEU A 651 -5.84 5.83 11.32
N PHE A 652 -5.78 4.64 10.71
CA PHE A 652 -4.55 3.85 10.62
C PHE A 652 -3.84 4.08 9.29
N TYR A 653 -2.56 4.41 9.34
CA TYR A 653 -1.75 4.75 8.16
C TYR A 653 -0.83 3.61 7.75
N HIS A 654 -0.96 3.13 6.53
CA HIS A 654 -0.22 2.02 5.95
C HIS A 654 0.40 2.44 4.61
N GLU A 655 1.35 1.66 4.11
CA GLU A 655 1.97 1.85 2.80
C GLU A 655 2.03 0.51 2.07
N SER A 656 1.63 0.51 0.79
CA SER A 656 1.70 -0.68 -0.07
C SER A 656 3.14 -1.02 -0.43
N MET A 657 3.59 -2.23 -0.11
CA MET A 657 4.94 -2.69 -0.43
C MET A 657 5.10 -3.17 -1.87
N GLU A 658 3.99 -3.49 -2.54
CA GLU A 658 3.93 -3.97 -3.92
C GLU A 658 2.65 -3.50 -4.63
N ASP A 659 2.59 -3.71 -5.96
CA ASP A 659 1.37 -3.49 -6.73
C ASP A 659 0.39 -4.63 -6.39
N CYS A 660 -0.86 -4.31 -6.08
CA CYS A 660 -1.89 -5.31 -5.79
C CYS A 660 -3.27 -4.86 -6.30
N VAL A 661 -4.24 -5.77 -6.25
CA VAL A 661 -5.64 -5.51 -6.61
C VAL A 661 -6.52 -5.82 -5.39
N VAL A 662 -7.31 -4.84 -4.96
CA VAL A 662 -8.28 -4.98 -3.86
C VAL A 662 -9.65 -4.59 -4.41
N ASP A 663 -10.62 -5.50 -4.37
CA ASP A 663 -11.97 -5.32 -4.93
C ASP A 663 -11.97 -4.87 -6.41
N GLY A 664 -11.09 -5.47 -7.21
CA GLY A 664 -10.93 -5.10 -8.62
C GLY A 664 -10.23 -3.76 -8.85
N PHE A 665 -9.84 -3.05 -7.78
CA PHE A 665 -9.10 -1.80 -7.86
C PHE A 665 -7.61 -1.99 -7.70
N HIS A 666 -6.84 -1.40 -8.62
CA HIS A 666 -5.39 -1.47 -8.60
C HIS A 666 -4.80 -0.46 -7.61
N ILE A 667 -4.00 -0.96 -6.67
CA ILE A 667 -3.23 -0.19 -5.71
C ILE A 667 -1.75 -0.30 -6.09
N LYS A 668 -1.12 0.84 -6.39
CA LYS A 668 0.29 0.89 -6.77
C LYS A 668 1.19 0.77 -5.54
N LYS A 669 2.33 0.10 -5.67
CA LYS A 669 3.44 0.13 -4.71
C LYS A 669 3.76 1.57 -4.30
N GLY A 670 3.99 1.77 -2.99
CA GLY A 670 4.28 3.06 -2.38
C GLY A 670 3.04 3.94 -2.16
N SER A 671 1.84 3.47 -2.49
CA SER A 671 0.62 4.21 -2.16
C SER A 671 0.35 4.18 -0.66
N ARG A 672 -0.07 5.31 -0.11
CA ARG A 672 -0.57 5.40 1.27
C ARG A 672 -1.94 4.73 1.35
N VAL A 673 -2.18 3.97 2.40
CA VAL A 673 -3.48 3.35 2.68
C VAL A 673 -3.94 3.82 4.05
N MET A 674 -5.11 4.43 4.12
CA MET A 674 -5.74 4.92 5.35
C MET A 674 -6.92 4.01 5.68
N VAL A 675 -6.93 3.41 6.86
CA VAL A 675 -8.12 2.71 7.37
C VAL A 675 -8.83 3.63 8.33
N ASN A 676 -10.06 4.02 7.99
CA ASN A 676 -10.91 4.87 8.79
C ASN A 676 -11.77 4.02 9.73
N CYS A 677 -11.23 3.70 10.90
CA CYS A 677 -11.95 2.89 11.89
C CYS A 677 -13.12 3.67 12.49
N TYR A 678 -13.05 5.00 12.56
CA TYR A 678 -14.17 5.84 12.99
C TYR A 678 -15.40 5.64 12.10
N ALA A 679 -15.20 5.63 10.77
CA ALA A 679 -16.26 5.36 9.82
C ALA A 679 -16.80 3.93 9.94
N ALA A 680 -15.92 2.92 10.00
CA ALA A 680 -16.32 1.52 10.09
C ALA A 680 -17.10 1.21 11.38
N GLN A 681 -16.72 1.83 12.51
CA GLN A 681 -17.39 1.65 13.81
C GLN A 681 -18.71 2.44 13.94
N ARG A 682 -19.05 3.25 12.93
CA ARG A 682 -20.29 4.02 12.82
C ARG A 682 -21.10 3.70 11.57
N ASP A 683 -20.77 2.63 10.86
CA ASP A 683 -21.49 2.24 9.67
C ASP A 683 -22.93 1.81 10.06
N PRO A 684 -23.99 2.52 9.59
CA PRO A 684 -25.36 2.19 9.94
C PRO A 684 -25.82 0.83 9.39
N ASN A 685 -25.11 0.26 8.40
CA ASN A 685 -25.40 -1.08 7.90
C ASN A 685 -24.93 -2.18 8.87
N VAL A 686 -24.03 -1.84 9.78
CA VAL A 686 -23.42 -2.76 10.76
C VAL A 686 -23.93 -2.47 12.17
N TRP A 687 -24.07 -1.19 12.51
CA TRP A 687 -24.40 -0.72 13.85
C TRP A 687 -25.76 0.01 13.85
N PRO A 688 -26.83 -0.60 14.38
CA PRO A 688 -28.10 0.08 14.60
C PRO A 688 -27.92 1.26 15.55
N GLU A 689 -28.49 2.42 15.19
CA GLU A 689 -28.34 3.69 15.94
C GLU A 689 -26.86 3.98 16.25
N PRO A 690 -26.01 4.18 15.22
CA PRO A 690 -24.56 4.13 15.35
C PRO A 690 -23.98 5.25 16.22
N GLU A 691 -24.69 6.37 16.38
CA GLU A 691 -24.26 7.51 17.20
C GLU A 691 -24.71 7.40 18.67
N MET A 692 -25.57 6.44 19.02
CA MET A 692 -26.04 6.25 20.39
C MET A 692 -25.06 5.40 21.21
N PHE A 693 -24.76 5.85 22.42
CA PHE A 693 -24.01 5.08 23.41
C PHE A 693 -24.93 4.04 24.08
N LEU A 694 -24.89 2.81 23.56
CA LEU A 694 -25.75 1.71 23.97
C LEU A 694 -24.92 0.44 24.26
N PRO A 695 -24.36 0.28 25.48
CA PRO A 695 -23.61 -0.93 25.84
C PRO A 695 -24.39 -2.23 25.64
N GLU A 696 -25.72 -2.19 25.79
CA GLU A 696 -26.60 -3.36 25.64
C GLU A 696 -26.54 -4.00 24.26
N ARG A 697 -26.02 -3.33 23.23
CA ARG A 697 -25.81 -3.93 21.90
C ARG A 697 -24.84 -5.11 21.92
N PHE A 698 -24.04 -5.24 22.98
CA PHE A 698 -23.10 -6.35 23.17
C PHE A 698 -23.70 -7.53 23.96
N VAL A 699 -24.96 -7.45 24.42
CA VAL A 699 -25.63 -8.58 25.09
C VAL A 699 -25.80 -9.73 24.10
N GLY A 700 -25.19 -10.89 24.40
CA GLY A 700 -25.23 -12.07 23.54
C GLY A 700 -24.41 -11.93 22.24
N SER A 701 -23.69 -10.82 22.05
CA SER A 701 -22.82 -10.59 20.90
C SER A 701 -21.45 -11.24 21.12
N CYS A 702 -20.87 -11.80 20.05
CA CYS A 702 -19.50 -12.32 20.06
C CYS A 702 -18.47 -11.30 19.56
N ILE A 703 -18.89 -10.08 19.17
CA ILE A 703 -18.00 -9.04 18.63
C ILE A 703 -16.98 -8.62 19.69
N ASP A 704 -15.71 -8.63 19.32
CA ASP A 704 -14.59 -8.28 20.19
C ASP A 704 -13.53 -7.43 19.48
N PHE A 705 -12.91 -6.51 20.22
CA PHE A 705 -11.87 -5.61 19.72
C PHE A 705 -10.49 -6.28 19.55
N ARG A 706 -10.38 -7.59 19.80
CA ARG A 706 -9.12 -8.37 19.72
C ARG A 706 -8.63 -8.59 18.27
N GLY A 707 -9.18 -7.86 17.31
CA GLY A 707 -8.71 -7.80 15.92
C GLY A 707 -9.27 -8.88 15.00
N ARG A 708 -10.32 -9.61 15.42
CA ARG A 708 -11.02 -10.59 14.56
C ARG A 708 -12.28 -10.00 13.92
N ASP A 709 -12.94 -9.09 14.63
CA ASP A 709 -14.18 -8.44 14.20
C ASP A 709 -13.88 -7.02 13.70
N PHE A 710 -13.92 -6.81 12.39
CA PHE A 710 -13.54 -5.54 11.76
C PHE A 710 -14.61 -4.44 11.91
N GLN A 711 -15.77 -4.80 12.46
CA GLN A 711 -16.79 -3.85 12.91
C GLN A 711 -16.31 -3.06 14.14
N LEU A 712 -15.40 -3.62 14.95
CA LEU A 712 -14.84 -3.02 16.17
C LEU A 712 -13.32 -3.20 16.20
N VAL A 713 -12.58 -2.21 15.71
CA VAL A 713 -11.12 -2.29 15.50
C VAL A 713 -10.34 -1.13 16.16
N PRO A 714 -10.57 -0.80 17.45
CA PRO A 714 -9.91 0.33 18.11
C PRO A 714 -8.39 0.13 18.31
N PHE A 715 -7.92 -1.12 18.26
CA PHE A 715 -6.51 -1.49 18.42
C PHE A 715 -5.81 -1.86 17.10
N GLY A 716 -6.45 -1.63 15.96
CA GLY A 716 -5.99 -2.15 14.67
C GLY A 716 -6.10 -3.68 14.58
N SER A 717 -5.54 -4.26 13.52
CA SER A 717 -5.48 -5.72 13.34
C SER A 717 -4.25 -6.13 12.51
N GLY A 718 -4.06 -7.44 12.33
CA GLY A 718 -2.97 -8.04 11.56
C GLY A 718 -1.59 -7.79 12.16
N ARG A 719 -0.58 -7.77 11.28
CA ARG A 719 0.83 -7.53 11.65
C ARG A 719 1.03 -6.26 12.46
N ARG A 720 0.24 -5.19 12.23
CA ARG A 720 0.41 -3.89 12.90
C ARG A 720 -0.56 -3.65 14.06
N SER A 721 -1.22 -4.70 14.56
CA SER A 721 -2.08 -4.63 15.75
C SER A 721 -1.33 -4.06 16.96
N CYS A 722 -2.05 -3.37 17.85
CA CYS A 722 -1.46 -2.77 19.05
C CYS A 722 -0.82 -3.83 19.95
N PRO A 723 0.47 -3.72 20.32
CA PRO A 723 1.10 -4.66 21.25
C PRO A 723 0.66 -4.43 22.69
N GLY A 724 0.26 -3.20 23.03
CA GLY A 724 -0.13 -2.79 24.38
C GLY A 724 -1.59 -3.02 24.72
N MET A 725 -2.36 -3.70 23.85
CA MET A 725 -3.82 -3.86 24.00
C MET A 725 -4.21 -4.41 25.38
N GLN A 726 -3.53 -5.46 25.84
CA GLN A 726 -3.84 -6.09 27.13
C GLN A 726 -3.63 -5.12 28.30
N LEU A 727 -2.49 -4.42 28.32
CA LEU A 727 -2.18 -3.43 29.35
C LEU A 727 -3.21 -2.29 29.33
N ALA A 728 -3.51 -1.74 28.16
CA ALA A 728 -4.48 -0.66 28.00
C ALA A 728 -5.87 -1.07 28.52
N VAL A 729 -6.37 -2.25 28.13
CA VAL A 729 -7.68 -2.75 28.57
C VAL A 729 -7.73 -2.95 30.08
N ILE A 730 -6.66 -3.47 30.71
CA ILE A 730 -6.58 -3.60 32.17
C ILE A 730 -6.68 -2.22 32.82
N VAL A 731 -5.88 -1.24 32.38
CA VAL A 731 -5.84 0.09 32.99
C VAL A 731 -7.16 0.84 32.79
N VAL A 732 -7.71 0.87 31.57
CA VAL A 732 -8.99 1.53 31.28
C VAL A 732 -10.11 0.94 32.15
N ARG A 733 -10.24 -0.40 32.16
CA ARG A 733 -11.29 -1.08 32.95
C ARG A 733 -11.11 -0.81 34.45
N LEU A 734 -9.89 -0.92 34.97
CA LEU A 734 -9.60 -0.68 36.39
C LEU A 734 -9.93 0.76 36.80
N VAL A 735 -9.49 1.74 36.02
CA VAL A 735 -9.70 3.16 36.37
C VAL A 735 -11.17 3.56 36.25
N VAL A 736 -11.86 3.14 35.19
CA VAL A 736 -13.31 3.38 35.05
C VAL A 736 -14.07 2.71 36.21
N ALA A 737 -13.79 1.44 36.49
CA ALA A 737 -14.44 0.72 37.60
C ALA A 737 -14.22 1.42 38.94
N GLN A 738 -12.98 1.83 39.23
CA GLN A 738 -12.65 2.50 40.49
C GLN A 738 -13.34 3.86 40.63
N LEU A 739 -13.36 4.67 39.57
CA LEU A 739 -13.99 6.00 39.61
C LEU A 739 -15.52 5.91 39.71
N VAL A 740 -16.14 4.95 39.04
CA VAL A 740 -17.60 4.74 39.08
C VAL A 740 -18.02 4.08 40.40
N HIS A 741 -17.18 3.21 40.97
CA HIS A 741 -17.47 2.53 42.23
C HIS A 741 -17.25 3.43 43.45
N CYS A 742 -16.15 4.18 43.47
CA CYS A 742 -15.77 4.98 44.63
C CYS A 742 -16.55 6.29 44.77
N PHE A 743 -17.12 6.81 43.67
CA PHE A 743 -17.72 8.14 43.64
C PHE A 743 -19.07 8.16 42.94
N GLU A 744 -19.99 8.94 43.48
CA GLU A 744 -21.10 9.52 42.74
C GLU A 744 -20.63 10.81 42.08
N TRP A 745 -21.11 11.08 40.87
CA TRP A 745 -20.65 12.19 40.06
C TRP A 745 -21.78 13.15 39.70
N GLU A 746 -21.54 14.43 39.89
CA GLU A 746 -22.44 15.51 39.47
C GLU A 746 -21.74 16.43 38.46
N LEU A 747 -22.48 16.97 37.50
CA LEU A 747 -21.95 17.97 36.57
C LEU A 747 -21.98 19.36 37.23
N PRO A 748 -20.93 20.19 37.04
CA PRO A 748 -20.85 21.50 37.66
C PRO A 748 -21.92 22.46 37.12
N ASN A 749 -22.23 23.50 37.91
CA ASN A 749 -23.09 24.62 37.51
C ASN A 749 -24.52 24.22 37.09
N GLY A 750 -25.04 23.08 37.56
CA GLY A 750 -26.39 22.60 37.20
C GLY A 750 -26.53 22.14 35.75
N MET A 751 -25.40 21.90 35.07
CA MET A 751 -25.35 21.41 33.68
C MET A 751 -26.12 20.10 33.52
N GLN A 752 -26.94 19.99 32.46
CA GLN A 752 -27.63 18.74 32.16
C GLN A 752 -26.68 17.77 31.42
N PRO A 753 -26.90 16.45 31.53
CA PRO A 753 -26.10 15.45 30.81
C PRO A 753 -25.99 15.70 29.30
N CYS A 754 -27.04 16.22 28.66
CA CYS A 754 -27.04 16.53 27.22
C CYS A 754 -26.16 17.74 26.85
N ASP A 755 -25.84 18.61 27.81
CA ASP A 755 -25.06 19.84 27.59
C ASP A 755 -23.56 19.59 27.65
N LEU A 756 -23.13 18.38 28.03
CA LEU A 756 -21.71 18.04 28.14
C LEU A 756 -21.05 18.02 26.75
N ASP A 757 -19.99 18.83 26.61
CA ASP A 757 -19.22 18.99 25.38
C ASP A 757 -18.58 17.67 24.93
N ILE A 758 -18.85 17.26 23.70
CA ILE A 758 -18.31 16.06 23.05
C ILE A 758 -17.48 16.40 21.81
N ASP A 759 -17.00 17.65 21.71
CA ASP A 759 -16.19 18.05 20.58
C ASP A 759 -14.83 17.36 20.64
N GLU A 760 -14.38 16.88 19.49
CA GLU A 760 -13.12 16.18 19.33
C GLU A 760 -12.01 17.14 18.89
N LYS A 761 -10.83 16.97 19.50
CA LYS A 761 -9.57 17.53 19.03
C LYS A 761 -8.78 16.43 18.32
N PHE A 762 -8.78 16.45 16.99
CA PHE A 762 -7.98 15.51 16.20
C PHE A 762 -6.46 15.72 16.40
N GLY A 763 -5.74 14.62 16.42
CA GLY A 763 -4.29 14.54 16.53
C GLY A 763 -3.81 13.10 16.32
N MET A 764 -2.60 12.79 16.76
CA MET A 764 -2.13 11.40 16.79
C MET A 764 -3.00 10.55 17.72
N VAL A 765 -3.49 11.16 18.80
CA VAL A 765 -4.56 10.67 19.67
C VAL A 765 -5.69 11.69 19.62
N THR A 766 -6.92 11.23 19.41
CA THR A 766 -8.12 12.08 19.41
C THR A 766 -8.65 12.19 20.84
N CYS A 767 -8.61 13.41 21.36
CA CYS A 767 -8.99 13.73 22.74
C CYS A 767 -10.23 14.63 22.74
N ARG A 768 -10.80 14.88 23.92
CA ARG A 768 -11.80 15.95 24.08
C ARG A 768 -11.18 17.32 23.81
N GLU A 769 -11.95 18.21 23.19
CA GLU A 769 -11.54 19.61 23.00
C GLU A 769 -11.50 20.36 24.34
N LYS A 770 -12.49 20.11 25.21
CA LYS A 770 -12.58 20.69 26.56
C LYS A 770 -12.40 19.62 27.62
N PRO A 771 -11.70 19.93 28.73
CA PRO A 771 -11.51 18.98 29.82
C PRO A 771 -12.84 18.61 30.48
N LEU A 772 -12.93 17.37 30.96
CA LEU A 772 -14.02 16.84 31.73
C LEU A 772 -13.99 17.39 33.15
N MET A 773 -14.93 18.28 33.46
CA MET A 773 -15.14 18.79 34.82
C MET A 773 -16.32 18.04 35.48
N ALA A 774 -16.13 17.54 36.70
CA ALA A 774 -17.18 16.89 37.47
C ALA A 774 -16.98 17.10 38.98
N ILE A 775 -18.05 16.98 39.77
CA ILE A 775 -18.02 17.08 41.23
C ILE A 775 -18.10 15.66 41.81
N PRO A 776 -17.06 15.18 42.51
CA PRO A 776 -17.08 13.87 43.16
C PRO A 776 -17.79 13.92 44.52
N THR A 777 -18.60 12.89 44.80
CA THR A 777 -19.07 12.56 46.14
C THR A 777 -18.64 11.15 46.49
N TYR A 778 -17.82 10.98 47.53
CA TYR A 778 -17.29 9.67 47.90
C TYR A 778 -18.39 8.74 48.45
N ASN A 779 -18.48 7.52 47.90
CA ASN A 779 -19.59 6.59 48.11
C ASN A 779 -19.24 5.38 49.02
N LEU A 780 -17.97 5.00 49.13
CA LEU A 780 -17.57 3.84 49.94
C LEU A 780 -17.50 4.19 51.42
N ASN A 781 -18.12 3.36 52.26
CA ASN A 781 -18.24 3.51 53.72
C ASN A 781 -18.66 4.91 54.20
N LYS A 782 -19.97 5.18 54.09
CA LYS A 782 -20.73 5.80 55.18
C LYS A 782 -20.78 4.79 56.34
N SER A 783 -19.72 4.70 57.14
CA SER A 783 -19.77 4.10 58.48
C SER A 783 -20.00 5.21 59.50
#